data_AF-A0A6C2DSH1-F1
#
_entry.id   AF-A0A6C2DSH1-F1
#
_cell.length_a   1.000
_cell.length_b   1.000
_cell.length_c   1.000
_cell.angle_alpha   90.00
_cell.angle_beta   90.00
_cell.angle_gamma   90.00
#
_symmetry.space_group_name_H-M   'P 1'
#
loop_
_entity.id
_entity.type
_entity.pdbx_description
1 polymer ?
#
loop_
_entity_poly.entity_id
_entity_poly.type
_entity_poly.pdbx_seq_one_letter_code
_entity_poly.pdbx_strand_id
1 'polypeptide(L)'
;AYATTQNNLGNAYSDLAPFSENPKQEIERAIASYRNALRVYTSDMRSTDCLKTARNFGNFGFKQGLWEIAIEGYSIAIEAVENIRSWSRDETRREEVQANSIEIYSNIVQAYINLEEYAQAFSYVERSRSKRLLDLMHVHDFYKNGEIPPEVQEILDQIDDHQSEIDKIYHPYNQNHNLATADSLRRTPKENEQAKIDHHRREINRLYQEVRQRDPLAAAGARVASIDLTAAAQLLQGSTTTAILNFFSTNANTYIFIIRHDLNLPSPKLGGEQGVKIDLHIIPNSSDETLQNWIWKEWIADEVGKDEEGNKLWIPKTKNNPQQWANNAPNFLTELSQKLQLNHLIAEYLQGITDLILIPHLYLHQIPFIALPIDPPQPPLSKGGEETAPLSKGKAEQVTLAKGTENSQVPLIKGDLGGSYLGDHFTIRYAPSCQVLQFCQVRDPIPEPLTYGLVAGASLDVPYAQFQGAEIAKLCQIPPSNHLKGIEQATKAAYKQLIHQVNIFHVYHHGNFDFGEPLNASLTAADGDITLAQILTWRLPQLSDIFLSCCETGLGLSKKLTDDIFAIASGFLCVGARTVFGTLWSVEQLSAALICVLYYRDRSKNPHHRKAQSLQIAQSQLREMSGAEIEAEFGDALENSIQDYINQLRDYTLSLPEGTAARESAQTALDEAKNGKYDNGKFQPSLEANLFSVFVHPRPFENPTYWAAFTCQGLG
;
A
#
# COMPACT_ATOMS: atom_id res chain seq x y z
N ALA A 1 -11.89 27.67 33.62
CA ALA A 1 -11.86 27.28 35.04
C ALA A 1 -12.89 26.18 35.31
N TYR A 2 -14.20 26.47 35.26
CA TYR A 2 -15.27 25.49 35.52
C TYR A 2 -15.10 24.15 34.79
N ALA A 3 -14.99 24.17 33.45
CA ALA A 3 -14.87 22.94 32.65
C ALA A 3 -13.59 22.14 32.94
N THR A 4 -12.46 22.81 33.17
CA THR A 4 -11.22 22.16 33.64
C THR A 4 -11.44 21.47 34.99
N THR A 5 -12.11 22.14 35.93
CA THR A 5 -12.43 21.56 37.24
C THR A 5 -13.34 20.34 37.09
N GLN A 6 -14.35 20.41 36.22
CA GLN A 6 -15.26 19.30 35.93
C GLN A 6 -14.52 18.11 35.31
N ASN A 7 -13.62 18.32 34.34
CA ASN A 7 -12.77 17.25 33.82
C ASN A 7 -11.90 16.60 34.92
N ASN A 8 -11.28 17.42 35.78
CA ASN A 8 -10.45 16.91 36.86
C ASN A 8 -11.26 16.13 37.91
N LEU A 9 -12.49 16.57 38.21
CA LEU A 9 -13.42 15.81 39.04
C LEU A 9 -13.80 14.47 38.39
N GLY A 10 -14.04 14.46 37.08
CA GLY A 10 -14.28 13.23 36.32
C GLY A 10 -13.14 12.22 36.48
N ASN A 11 -11.90 12.67 36.32
CA ASN A 11 -10.71 11.85 36.55
C ASN A 11 -10.63 11.35 38.01
N ALA A 12 -10.84 12.24 38.98
CA ALA A 12 -10.76 11.88 40.40
C ALA A 12 -11.81 10.83 40.80
N TYR A 13 -13.07 10.99 40.35
CA TYR A 13 -14.12 10.01 40.59
C TYR A 13 -13.87 8.68 39.88
N SER A 14 -13.32 8.72 38.66
CA SER A 14 -12.87 7.53 37.95
C SER A 14 -11.83 6.74 38.74
N ASP A 15 -10.81 7.42 39.25
CA ASP A 15 -9.73 6.79 40.02
C ASP A 15 -10.19 6.30 41.39
N LEU A 16 -11.20 6.95 41.98
CA LEU A 16 -11.78 6.56 43.26
C LEU A 16 -12.72 5.35 43.16
N ALA A 17 -13.40 5.15 42.03
CA ALA A 17 -14.44 4.13 41.88
C ALA A 17 -14.02 2.71 42.30
N PRO A 18 -12.81 2.20 41.97
CA PRO A 18 -12.36 0.87 42.41
C PRO A 18 -12.16 0.73 43.92
N PHE A 19 -12.03 1.85 44.66
CA PHE A 19 -11.74 1.88 46.09
C PHE A 19 -12.92 2.38 46.94
N SER A 20 -14.02 2.78 46.30
CA SER A 20 -15.20 3.34 46.98
C SER A 20 -16.09 2.26 47.58
N GLU A 21 -16.73 2.57 48.70
CA GLU A 21 -17.83 1.75 49.26
C GLU A 21 -19.06 1.73 48.33
N ASN A 22 -19.20 2.73 47.44
CA ASN A 22 -20.25 2.79 46.43
C ASN A 22 -19.68 3.11 45.04
N PRO A 23 -19.07 2.13 44.35
CA PRO A 23 -18.45 2.32 43.03
C PRO A 23 -19.42 2.87 41.99
N LYS A 24 -20.69 2.43 42.02
CA LYS A 24 -21.72 2.90 41.08
C LYS A 24 -21.97 4.41 41.18
N GLN A 25 -22.03 4.93 42.40
CA GLN A 25 -22.21 6.36 42.62
C GLN A 25 -21.02 7.18 42.12
N GLU A 26 -19.79 6.70 42.33
CA GLU A 26 -18.60 7.39 41.81
C GLU A 26 -18.52 7.33 40.27
N ILE A 27 -18.95 6.22 39.66
CA ILE A 27 -19.09 6.12 38.20
C ILE A 27 -20.09 7.15 37.67
N GLU A 28 -21.28 7.26 38.27
CA GLU A 28 -22.30 8.24 37.85
C GLU A 28 -21.79 9.68 37.99
N ARG A 29 -21.07 9.99 39.07
CA ARG A 29 -20.44 11.30 39.29
C ARG A 29 -19.34 11.59 38.26
N ALA A 30 -18.54 10.59 37.91
CA ALA A 30 -17.52 10.73 36.88
C ALA A 30 -18.15 11.09 35.53
N ILE A 31 -19.18 10.33 35.10
CA ILE A 31 -19.93 10.57 33.86
C ILE A 31 -20.53 11.99 33.84
N ALA A 32 -21.21 12.38 34.92
CA ALA A 32 -21.82 13.70 35.02
C ALA A 32 -20.77 14.82 34.92
N SER A 33 -19.61 14.64 35.57
CA SER A 33 -18.52 15.63 35.56
C SER A 33 -17.92 15.78 34.17
N TYR A 34 -17.64 14.68 33.46
CA TYR A 34 -17.17 14.74 32.07
C TYR A 34 -18.19 15.40 31.13
N ARG A 35 -19.47 15.01 31.19
CA ARG A 35 -20.52 15.63 30.38
C ARG A 35 -20.67 17.13 30.67
N ASN A 36 -20.56 17.55 31.93
CA ASN A 36 -20.57 18.97 32.28
C ASN A 36 -19.37 19.74 31.72
N ALA A 37 -18.19 19.12 31.67
CA ALA A 37 -17.03 19.71 31.00
C ALA A 37 -17.25 19.83 29.49
N LEU A 38 -17.78 18.79 28.83
CA LEU A 38 -18.03 18.74 27.38
C LEU A 38 -19.21 19.62 26.92
N ARG A 39 -20.08 20.07 27.82
CA ARG A 39 -21.06 21.14 27.53
C ARG A 39 -20.39 22.50 27.27
N VAL A 40 -19.16 22.69 27.78
CA VAL A 40 -18.41 23.94 27.66
C VAL A 40 -17.25 23.80 26.67
N TYR A 41 -16.56 22.65 26.68
CA TYR A 41 -15.55 22.30 25.70
C TYR A 41 -16.21 21.55 24.55
N THR A 42 -16.46 22.25 23.46
CA THR A 42 -17.07 21.67 22.25
C THR A 42 -15.99 21.39 21.20
N SER A 43 -16.30 20.52 20.24
CA SER A 43 -15.42 20.25 19.10
C SER A 43 -15.15 21.52 18.27
N ASP A 44 -16.09 22.47 18.25
CA ASP A 44 -15.99 23.74 17.52
C ASP A 44 -15.34 24.89 18.32
N MET A 45 -15.23 24.76 19.64
CA MET A 45 -14.63 25.79 20.51
C MET A 45 -13.73 25.14 21.55
N ARG A 46 -12.44 25.52 21.54
CA ARG A 46 -11.40 24.92 22.39
C ARG A 46 -11.21 23.43 22.10
N SER A 47 -11.12 23.06 20.83
CA SER A 47 -11.06 21.68 20.34
C SER A 47 -9.95 20.85 20.99
N THR A 48 -8.81 21.44 21.37
CA THR A 48 -7.74 20.74 22.11
C THR A 48 -8.19 20.32 23.52
N ASP A 49 -8.89 21.20 24.25
CA ASP A 49 -9.43 20.89 25.58
C ASP A 49 -10.59 19.90 25.49
N CYS A 50 -11.43 20.04 24.46
CA CYS A 50 -12.49 19.09 24.13
C CYS A 50 -11.91 17.71 23.88
N LEU A 51 -10.93 17.57 22.96
CA LEU A 51 -10.25 16.32 22.65
C LEU A 51 -9.72 15.64 23.91
N LYS A 52 -9.00 16.38 24.76
CA LYS A 52 -8.45 15.82 26.00
C LYS A 52 -9.56 15.30 26.92
N THR A 53 -10.60 16.10 27.12
CA THR A 53 -11.71 15.76 28.03
C THR A 53 -12.53 14.58 27.50
N ALA A 54 -12.86 14.60 26.22
CA ALA A 54 -13.63 13.57 25.53
C ALA A 54 -12.87 12.24 25.47
N ARG A 55 -11.54 12.28 25.26
CA ARG A 55 -10.67 11.11 25.37
C ARG A 55 -10.69 10.51 26.77
N ASN A 56 -10.57 11.34 27.82
CA ASN A 56 -10.64 10.85 29.20
C ASN A 56 -12.00 10.19 29.49
N PHE A 57 -13.07 10.81 29.00
CA PHE A 57 -14.43 10.28 29.16
C PHE A 57 -14.61 8.94 28.44
N GLY A 58 -14.17 8.84 27.18
CA GLY A 58 -14.19 7.60 26.41
C GLY A 58 -13.35 6.50 27.07
N ASN A 59 -12.12 6.82 27.47
CA ASN A 59 -11.22 5.89 28.17
C ASN A 59 -11.82 5.40 29.50
N PHE A 60 -12.51 6.29 30.23
CA PHE A 60 -13.22 5.91 31.44
C PHE A 60 -14.33 4.90 31.13
N GLY A 61 -15.21 5.20 30.17
CA GLY A 61 -16.27 4.28 29.75
C GLY A 61 -15.70 2.93 29.31
N PHE A 62 -14.64 2.95 28.51
CA PHE A 62 -13.99 1.76 27.98
C PHE A 62 -13.42 0.86 29.09
N LYS A 63 -12.69 1.45 30.05
CA LYS A 63 -12.13 0.73 31.21
C LYS A 63 -13.19 0.08 32.09
N GLN A 64 -14.37 0.70 32.18
CA GLN A 64 -15.49 0.19 32.99
C GLN A 64 -16.38 -0.80 32.24
N GLY A 65 -16.10 -1.09 30.95
CA GLY A 65 -16.97 -1.90 30.10
C GLY A 65 -18.29 -1.23 29.73
N LEU A 66 -18.38 0.10 29.90
CA LEU A 66 -19.55 0.91 29.54
C LEU A 66 -19.42 1.37 28.08
N TRP A 67 -19.67 0.47 27.14
CA TRP A 67 -19.40 0.68 25.72
C TRP A 67 -20.12 1.89 25.12
N GLU A 68 -21.40 2.11 25.44
CA GLU A 68 -22.15 3.28 24.98
C GLU A 68 -21.53 4.61 25.45
N ILE A 69 -21.05 4.64 26.69
CA ILE A 69 -20.37 5.81 27.27
C ILE A 69 -18.99 6.00 26.63
N ALA A 70 -18.28 4.91 26.37
CA ALA A 70 -17.01 4.94 25.65
C ALA A 70 -17.21 5.54 24.25
N ILE A 71 -18.23 5.07 23.52
CA ILE A 71 -18.62 5.56 22.19
C ILE A 71 -18.98 7.04 22.24
N GLU A 72 -19.78 7.50 23.20
CA GLU A 72 -20.12 8.92 23.37
C GLU A 72 -18.85 9.78 23.49
N GLY A 73 -17.95 9.43 24.41
CA GLY A 73 -16.71 10.18 24.62
C GLY A 73 -15.79 10.15 23.41
N TYR A 74 -15.59 8.98 22.79
CA TYR A 74 -14.71 8.84 21.63
C TYR A 74 -15.27 9.51 20.37
N SER A 75 -16.59 9.50 20.15
CA SER A 75 -17.21 10.18 19.00
C SER A 75 -16.93 11.68 19.04
N ILE A 76 -17.09 12.30 20.23
CA ILE A 76 -16.78 13.72 20.45
C ILE A 76 -15.28 13.98 20.28
N ALA A 77 -14.43 13.08 20.79
CA ALA A 77 -12.98 13.21 20.66
C ALA A 77 -12.53 13.16 19.19
N ILE A 78 -13.08 12.23 18.41
CA ILE A 78 -12.80 12.09 16.97
C ILE A 78 -13.24 13.33 16.21
N GLU A 79 -14.42 13.88 16.52
CA GLU A 79 -14.84 15.14 15.90
C GLU A 79 -13.88 16.29 16.24
N ALA A 80 -13.42 16.40 17.49
CA ALA A 80 -12.43 17.39 17.87
C ALA A 80 -11.10 17.19 17.12
N VAL A 81 -10.65 15.95 16.90
CA VAL A 81 -9.46 15.62 16.08
C VAL A 81 -9.64 16.11 14.66
N GLU A 82 -10.78 15.82 14.03
CA GLU A 82 -11.08 16.24 12.67
C GLU A 82 -11.13 17.77 12.53
N ASN A 83 -11.73 18.48 13.49
CA ASN A 83 -11.76 19.94 13.49
C ASN A 83 -10.35 20.54 13.65
N ILE A 84 -9.54 20.03 14.58
CA ILE A 84 -8.15 20.47 14.74
C ILE A 84 -7.36 20.25 13.44
N ARG A 85 -7.55 19.09 12.79
CA ARG A 85 -6.91 18.79 11.51
C ARG A 85 -7.36 19.75 10.41
N SER A 86 -8.67 19.93 10.25
CA SER A 86 -9.25 20.76 9.18
C SER A 86 -8.82 22.23 9.29
N TRP A 87 -8.70 22.78 10.50
CA TRP A 87 -8.29 24.17 10.70
C TRP A 87 -6.77 24.39 10.70
N SER A 88 -5.98 23.33 10.83
CA SER A 88 -4.52 23.45 10.86
C SER A 88 -3.96 23.68 9.46
N ARG A 89 -3.24 24.80 9.30
CA ARG A 89 -2.49 25.11 8.07
C ARG A 89 -1.10 24.46 8.03
N ASP A 90 -0.67 23.86 9.14
CA ASP A 90 0.60 23.14 9.28
C ASP A 90 0.37 21.63 9.12
N GLU A 91 1.07 21.00 8.17
CA GLU A 91 1.03 19.55 7.91
C GLU A 91 1.62 18.75 9.08
N THR A 92 2.75 19.20 9.64
CA THR A 92 3.39 18.55 10.79
C THR A 92 2.40 18.43 11.95
N ARG A 93 1.66 19.52 12.20
CA ARG A 93 0.65 19.56 13.24
C ARG A 93 -0.54 18.64 12.96
N ARG A 94 -0.95 18.48 11.70
CA ARG A 94 -2.03 17.55 11.30
C ARG A 94 -1.62 16.10 11.51
N GLU A 95 -0.39 15.76 11.14
CA GLU A 95 0.19 14.43 11.35
C GLU A 95 0.33 14.09 12.83
N GLU A 96 0.83 15.01 13.65
CA GLU A 96 0.93 14.83 15.10
C GLU A 96 -0.44 14.54 15.74
N VAL A 97 -1.46 15.31 15.36
CA VAL A 97 -2.80 15.17 15.92
C VAL A 97 -3.42 13.82 15.50
N GLN A 98 -3.17 13.36 14.28
CA GLN A 98 -3.58 12.04 13.83
C GLN A 98 -2.87 10.92 14.59
N ALA A 99 -1.55 10.95 14.64
CA ALA A 99 -0.74 9.93 15.30
C ALA A 99 -1.11 9.77 16.78
N ASN A 100 -1.35 10.88 17.47
CA ASN A 100 -1.75 10.89 18.88
C ASN A 100 -3.22 10.48 19.13
N SER A 101 -3.97 10.14 18.08
CA SER A 101 -5.39 9.82 18.15
C SER A 101 -5.73 8.40 17.66
N ILE A 102 -4.74 7.62 17.22
CA ILE A 102 -4.91 6.24 16.73
C ILE A 102 -5.66 5.37 17.75
N GLU A 103 -5.29 5.47 19.03
CA GLU A 103 -5.92 4.70 20.11
C GLU A 103 -7.43 5.00 20.26
N ILE A 104 -7.86 6.24 20.00
CA ILE A 104 -9.27 6.65 20.10
C ILE A 104 -10.09 5.89 19.06
N TYR A 105 -9.60 5.80 17.82
CA TYR A 105 -10.26 5.06 16.75
C TYR A 105 -10.28 3.55 17.03
N SER A 106 -9.18 2.97 17.49
CA SER A 106 -9.13 1.55 17.85
C SER A 106 -10.13 1.21 18.96
N ASN A 107 -10.24 2.05 19.99
CA ASN A 107 -11.12 1.78 21.13
C ASN A 107 -12.60 1.99 20.81
N ILE A 108 -12.97 2.97 19.97
CA ILE A 108 -14.37 3.11 19.54
C ILE A 108 -14.80 1.96 18.63
N VAL A 109 -13.93 1.50 17.73
CA VAL A 109 -14.19 0.32 16.89
C VAL A 109 -14.42 -0.91 17.77
N GLN A 110 -13.55 -1.13 18.77
CA GLN A 110 -13.72 -2.21 19.74
C GLN A 110 -15.04 -2.09 20.52
N ALA A 111 -15.42 -0.89 20.96
CA ALA A 111 -16.66 -0.67 21.70
C ALA A 111 -17.89 -1.04 20.86
N TYR A 112 -17.92 -0.67 19.57
CA TYR A 112 -19.00 -1.09 18.66
C TYR A 112 -18.98 -2.60 18.40
N ILE A 113 -17.81 -3.22 18.26
CA ILE A 113 -17.70 -4.69 18.11
C ILE A 113 -18.27 -5.41 19.34
N ASN A 114 -18.01 -4.91 20.55
CA ASN A 114 -18.53 -5.48 21.79
C ASN A 114 -20.06 -5.31 21.93
N LEU A 115 -20.65 -4.36 21.22
CA LEU A 115 -22.10 -4.18 21.10
C LEU A 115 -22.70 -4.92 19.89
N GLU A 116 -21.87 -5.66 19.13
CA GLU A 116 -22.25 -6.35 17.89
C GLU A 116 -22.75 -5.40 16.77
N GLU A 117 -22.40 -4.11 16.86
CA GLU A 117 -22.76 -3.08 15.88
C GLU A 117 -21.70 -2.95 14.78
N TYR A 118 -21.51 -4.01 13.99
CA TYR A 118 -20.40 -4.10 13.04
C TYR A 118 -20.42 -3.04 11.93
N ALA A 119 -21.59 -2.58 11.49
CA ALA A 119 -21.71 -1.52 10.50
C ALA A 119 -21.11 -0.19 11.00
N GLN A 120 -21.31 0.12 12.29
CA GLN A 120 -20.74 1.32 12.90
C GLN A 120 -19.25 1.16 13.18
N ALA A 121 -18.83 -0.02 13.65
CA ALA A 121 -17.42 -0.36 13.78
C ALA A 121 -16.67 -0.17 12.44
N PHE A 122 -17.20 -0.71 11.34
CA PHE A 122 -16.67 -0.52 9.99
C PHE A 122 -16.59 0.95 9.59
N SER A 123 -17.65 1.72 9.82
CA SER A 123 -17.66 3.15 9.47
C SER A 123 -16.55 3.93 10.19
N TYR A 124 -16.26 3.58 11.44
CA TYR A 124 -15.15 4.16 12.21
C TYR A 124 -13.77 3.66 11.80
N VAL A 125 -13.66 2.42 11.31
CA VAL A 125 -12.45 1.93 10.62
C VAL A 125 -12.20 2.81 9.41
N GLU A 126 -13.15 2.95 8.48
CA GLU A 126 -12.96 3.81 7.30
C GLU A 126 -12.68 5.26 7.68
N ARG A 127 -13.29 5.74 8.77
CA ARG A 127 -13.04 7.08 9.29
C ARG A 127 -11.65 7.27 9.88
N SER A 128 -10.87 6.22 10.17
CA SER A 128 -9.48 6.37 10.64
C SER A 128 -8.43 6.35 9.53
N ARG A 129 -8.77 5.89 8.32
CA ARG A 129 -7.80 5.49 7.28
C ARG A 129 -7.56 6.53 6.19
N SER A 130 -6.38 6.43 5.56
CA SER A 130 -5.97 7.13 4.33
C SER A 130 -6.29 8.63 4.28
N LYS A 131 -6.29 9.32 5.42
CA LYS A 131 -6.78 10.70 5.50
C LYS A 131 -6.00 11.65 4.61
N ARG A 132 -4.68 11.53 4.60
CA ARG A 132 -3.85 12.43 3.80
C ARG A 132 -4.02 12.15 2.30
N LEU A 133 -4.22 10.88 1.92
CA LEU A 133 -4.50 10.48 0.54
C LEU A 133 -5.86 11.00 0.06
N LEU A 134 -6.88 10.93 0.93
CA LEU A 134 -8.23 11.43 0.65
C LEU A 134 -8.27 12.95 0.54
N ASP A 135 -7.52 13.66 1.39
CA ASP A 135 -7.35 15.12 1.28
C ASP A 135 -6.79 15.49 -0.12
N LEU A 136 -5.79 14.73 -0.62
CA LEU A 136 -5.20 14.95 -1.94
C LEU A 136 -6.17 14.61 -3.09
N MET A 137 -6.91 13.50 -2.99
CA MET A 137 -7.91 13.10 -3.98
C MET A 137 -9.04 14.13 -4.10
N HIS A 138 -9.52 14.64 -2.97
CA HIS A 138 -10.54 15.68 -2.98
C HIS A 138 -10.07 16.94 -3.70
N VAL A 139 -8.86 17.41 -3.41
CA VAL A 139 -8.28 18.57 -4.11
C VAL A 139 -8.18 18.31 -5.61
N HIS A 140 -7.83 17.09 -6.03
CA HIS A 140 -7.79 16.71 -7.45
C HIS A 140 -9.17 16.76 -8.11
N ASP A 141 -10.18 16.10 -7.55
CA ASP A 141 -11.51 15.98 -8.14
C ASP A 141 -12.26 17.33 -8.26
N PHE A 142 -11.88 18.36 -7.49
CA PHE A 142 -12.42 19.71 -7.68
C PHE A 142 -11.92 20.37 -8.98
N TYR A 143 -10.75 19.97 -9.49
CA TYR A 143 -10.27 20.35 -10.81
C TYR A 143 -10.87 19.45 -11.89
N LYS A 144 -12.21 19.44 -12.01
CA LYS A 144 -12.96 18.53 -12.92
C LYS A 144 -12.48 18.57 -14.39
N ASN A 145 -11.92 19.70 -14.84
CA ASN A 145 -11.37 19.85 -16.18
C ASN A 145 -9.84 19.65 -16.26
N GLY A 146 -9.18 19.33 -15.15
CA GLY A 146 -7.73 19.24 -15.02
C GLY A 146 -7.00 20.60 -15.01
N GLU A 147 -7.71 21.72 -15.13
CA GLU A 147 -7.12 23.06 -15.22
C GLU A 147 -6.75 23.61 -13.84
N ILE A 148 -5.44 23.66 -13.55
CA ILE A 148 -4.89 24.32 -12.37
C ILE A 148 -4.83 25.84 -12.65
N PRO A 149 -5.31 26.71 -11.73
CA PRO A 149 -5.20 28.16 -11.87
C PRO A 149 -3.75 28.57 -12.17
N PRO A 150 -3.49 29.48 -13.12
CA PRO A 150 -2.11 29.84 -13.50
C PRO A 150 -1.24 30.29 -12.32
N GLU A 151 -1.82 31.01 -11.36
CA GLU A 151 -1.14 31.46 -10.14
C GLU A 151 -0.73 30.30 -9.21
N VAL A 152 -1.49 29.21 -9.22
CA VAL A 152 -1.17 27.98 -8.47
C VAL A 152 -0.15 27.15 -9.25
N GLN A 153 -0.29 27.08 -10.58
CA GLN A 153 0.66 26.39 -11.44
C GLN A 153 2.07 26.96 -11.30
N GLU A 154 2.22 28.29 -11.27
CA GLU A 154 3.51 28.95 -11.07
C GLU A 154 4.17 28.57 -9.73
N ILE A 155 3.39 28.37 -8.67
CA ILE A 155 3.90 27.94 -7.36
C ILE A 155 4.29 26.45 -7.40
N LEU A 156 3.53 25.61 -8.09
CA LEU A 156 3.88 24.21 -8.29
C LEU A 156 5.17 24.06 -9.11
N ASP A 157 5.37 24.89 -10.13
CA ASP A 157 6.61 24.91 -10.91
C ASP A 157 7.81 25.32 -10.02
N GLN A 158 7.65 26.28 -9.10
CA GLN A 158 8.70 26.63 -8.12
C GLN A 158 9.01 25.50 -7.12
N ILE A 159 7.99 24.72 -6.73
CA ILE A 159 8.19 23.51 -5.91
C ILE A 159 9.01 22.49 -6.69
N ASP A 160 8.68 22.25 -7.96
CA ASP A 160 9.40 21.33 -8.85
C ASP A 160 10.87 21.78 -9.05
N ASP A 161 11.13 23.09 -9.15
CA ASP A 161 12.47 23.66 -9.23
C ASP A 161 13.28 23.40 -7.95
N HIS A 162 12.71 23.66 -6.77
CA HIS A 162 13.38 23.40 -5.51
C HIS A 162 13.62 21.90 -5.26
N GLN A 163 12.68 21.04 -5.65
CA GLN A 163 12.88 19.60 -5.59
C GLN A 163 14.02 19.18 -6.54
N SER A 164 14.06 19.74 -7.75
CA SER A 164 15.14 19.48 -8.70
C SER A 164 16.52 19.89 -8.16
N GLU A 165 16.62 20.96 -7.35
CA GLU A 165 17.87 21.32 -6.66
C GLU A 165 18.26 20.31 -5.57
N ILE A 166 17.29 19.78 -4.82
CA ILE A 166 17.52 18.68 -3.86
C ILE A 166 18.02 17.43 -4.59
N ASP A 167 17.38 17.07 -5.69
CA ASP A 167 17.72 15.87 -6.47
C ASP A 167 19.14 15.98 -7.05
N LYS A 168 19.57 17.17 -7.50
CA LYS A 168 20.96 17.42 -7.93
C LYS A 168 21.98 17.18 -6.82
N ILE A 169 21.61 17.42 -5.55
CA ILE A 169 22.50 17.19 -4.41
C ILE A 169 22.60 15.69 -4.09
N TYR A 170 21.48 14.97 -4.12
CA TYR A 170 21.47 13.52 -3.94
C TYR A 170 22.14 12.78 -5.12
N HIS A 171 22.01 13.34 -6.33
CA HIS A 171 22.43 12.73 -7.59
C HIS A 171 23.32 13.68 -8.42
N PRO A 172 24.52 14.04 -7.94
CA PRO A 172 25.38 15.04 -8.59
C PRO A 172 25.93 14.61 -9.97
N TYR A 173 25.83 13.32 -10.31
CA TYR A 173 26.35 12.76 -11.57
C TYR A 173 25.31 12.65 -12.70
N ASN A 174 24.05 13.05 -12.45
CA ASN A 174 22.97 12.91 -13.43
C ASN A 174 23.04 13.91 -14.60
N GLN A 175 24.02 14.82 -14.63
CA GLN A 175 24.20 15.74 -15.77
C GLN A 175 24.81 15.08 -17.02
N ASN A 176 25.42 13.89 -16.89
CA ASN A 176 26.22 13.27 -17.96
C ASN A 176 25.79 11.84 -18.35
N HIS A 177 24.55 11.42 -18.06
CA HIS A 177 24.05 10.07 -18.44
C HIS A 177 24.93 8.92 -17.89
N ASN A 178 25.58 9.10 -16.73
CA ASN A 178 26.41 8.02 -16.17
C ASN A 178 25.55 6.80 -15.85
N LEU A 179 25.99 5.62 -16.29
CA LEU A 179 25.43 4.34 -15.87
C LEU A 179 25.51 4.26 -14.35
N ALA A 180 24.37 4.40 -13.71
CA ALA A 180 24.28 4.39 -12.28
C ALA A 180 23.23 3.34 -11.92
N THR A 181 23.69 2.26 -11.30
CA THR A 181 22.83 1.33 -10.59
C THR A 181 22.04 2.11 -9.52
N ALA A 182 20.81 1.69 -9.23
CA ALA A 182 19.94 2.33 -8.23
C ALA A 182 20.64 2.57 -6.86
N ASP A 183 21.58 1.70 -6.48
CA ASP A 183 22.39 1.86 -5.25
C ASP A 183 23.57 2.83 -5.43
N SER A 184 24.24 2.84 -6.59
CA SER A 184 25.36 3.76 -6.86
C SER A 184 24.96 5.23 -7.03
N LEU A 185 23.66 5.51 -7.15
CA LEU A 185 23.10 6.86 -7.28
C LEU A 185 23.00 7.61 -5.95
N ARG A 186 22.99 6.93 -4.81
CA ARG A 186 22.70 7.55 -3.51
C ARG A 186 23.98 7.79 -2.74
N ARG A 187 24.51 9.01 -2.82
CA ARG A 187 25.54 9.49 -1.89
C ARG A 187 24.87 10.09 -0.66
N THR A 188 25.37 9.75 0.53
CA THR A 188 25.02 10.48 1.75
C THR A 188 25.52 11.93 1.61
N PRO A 189 24.63 12.94 1.66
CA PRO A 189 25.02 14.34 1.56
C PRO A 189 26.04 14.68 2.65
N LYS A 190 27.07 15.46 2.31
CA LYS A 190 27.96 16.05 3.32
C LYS A 190 27.17 17.05 4.18
N GLU A 191 27.63 17.37 5.39
CA GLU A 191 26.95 18.32 6.29
C GLU A 191 26.59 19.66 5.62
N ASN A 192 27.47 20.17 4.76
CA ASN A 192 27.25 21.41 4.02
C ASN A 192 26.21 21.29 2.89
N GLU A 193 26.02 20.09 2.35
CA GLU A 193 24.98 19.74 1.36
C GLU A 193 23.65 19.50 2.08
N GLN A 194 23.67 18.90 3.28
CA GLN A 194 22.48 18.69 4.10
C GLN A 194 21.80 20.01 4.49
N ALA A 195 22.58 21.03 4.88
CA ALA A 195 22.04 22.36 5.17
C ALA A 195 21.31 23.00 3.96
N LYS A 196 21.76 22.70 2.72
CA LYS A 196 21.10 23.15 1.49
C LYS A 196 19.80 22.38 1.23
N ILE A 197 19.82 21.06 1.43
CA ILE A 197 18.62 20.22 1.35
C ILE A 197 17.56 20.74 2.32
N ASP A 198 17.95 21.01 3.58
CA ASP A 198 17.03 21.52 4.60
C ASP A 198 16.48 22.90 4.24
N HIS A 199 17.27 23.75 3.57
CA HIS A 199 16.79 25.04 3.06
C HIS A 199 15.72 24.87 1.98
N HIS A 200 15.99 24.07 0.95
CA HIS A 200 15.01 23.80 -0.11
C HIS A 200 13.75 23.13 0.43
N ARG A 201 13.86 22.20 1.39
CA ARG A 201 12.70 21.61 2.07
C ARG A 201 11.85 22.65 2.82
N ARG A 202 12.49 23.62 3.48
CA ARG A 202 11.77 24.74 4.12
C ARG A 202 11.03 25.60 3.11
N GLU A 203 11.65 25.90 1.97
CA GLU A 203 11.00 26.66 0.90
C GLU A 203 9.84 25.89 0.28
N ILE A 204 10.00 24.59 -0.02
CA ILE A 204 8.92 23.72 -0.50
C ILE A 204 7.74 23.73 0.48
N ASN A 205 7.99 23.59 1.79
CA ASN A 205 6.94 23.67 2.80
C ASN A 205 6.25 25.03 2.84
N ARG A 206 7.00 26.14 2.66
CA ARG A 206 6.43 27.50 2.57
C ARG A 206 5.55 27.64 1.32
N LEU A 207 5.99 27.14 0.18
CA LEU A 207 5.24 27.20 -1.08
C LEU A 207 3.96 26.34 -1.01
N TYR A 208 4.01 25.15 -0.41
CA TYR A 208 2.80 24.35 -0.16
C TYR A 208 1.81 25.08 0.76
N GLN A 209 2.28 25.83 1.76
CA GLN A 209 1.41 26.68 2.58
C GLN A 209 0.80 27.82 1.76
N GLU A 210 1.55 28.37 0.80
CA GLU A 210 1.08 29.43 -0.10
C GLU A 210 0.02 28.92 -1.09
N VAL A 211 0.20 27.73 -1.67
CA VAL A 211 -0.84 27.03 -2.47
C VAL A 211 -2.13 26.94 -1.66
N ARG A 212 -2.05 26.49 -0.40
CA ARG A 212 -3.21 26.39 0.49
C ARG A 212 -3.81 27.73 0.91
N GLN A 213 -3.08 28.84 0.81
CA GLN A 213 -3.63 30.17 1.10
C GLN A 213 -4.34 30.78 -0.11
N ARG A 214 -3.82 30.52 -1.31
CA ARG A 214 -4.32 31.11 -2.56
C ARG A 214 -5.39 30.29 -3.24
N ASP A 215 -5.44 28.98 -2.98
CA ASP A 215 -6.48 28.09 -3.48
C ASP A 215 -7.50 27.78 -2.36
N PRO A 216 -8.72 28.36 -2.39
CA PRO A 216 -9.79 28.03 -1.46
C PRO A 216 -10.14 26.53 -1.43
N LEU A 217 -9.87 25.79 -2.50
CA LEU A 217 -10.12 24.35 -2.62
C LEU A 217 -9.02 23.51 -1.93
N ALA A 218 -7.77 23.99 -1.92
CA ALA A 218 -6.69 23.42 -1.09
C ALA A 218 -6.73 23.90 0.38
N ALA A 219 -7.34 25.06 0.64
CA ALA A 219 -7.60 25.63 1.96
C ALA A 219 -8.78 24.96 2.67
N ALA A 220 -9.79 24.56 1.91
CA ALA A 220 -10.85 23.70 2.37
C ALA A 220 -10.24 22.32 2.61
N GLY A 221 -9.69 22.11 3.81
CA GLY A 221 -9.46 20.77 4.34
C GLY A 221 -10.81 20.08 4.42
N ALA A 222 -11.27 19.57 3.28
CA ALA A 222 -12.59 19.06 3.06
C ALA A 222 -12.80 17.95 4.09
N ARG A 223 -13.82 18.11 4.93
CA ARG A 223 -14.23 17.06 5.85
C ARG A 223 -14.82 15.93 5.01
N VAL A 224 -13.95 15.05 4.53
CA VAL A 224 -14.33 13.88 3.73
C VAL A 224 -15.23 13.02 4.59
N ALA A 225 -16.52 13.00 4.26
CA ALA A 225 -17.47 12.15 4.97
C ALA A 225 -17.00 10.69 4.86
N SER A 226 -16.90 9.99 5.99
CA SER A 226 -16.56 8.57 6.03
C SER A 226 -17.58 7.76 5.24
N ILE A 227 -17.13 6.76 4.49
CA ILE A 227 -18.03 5.83 3.80
C ILE A 227 -18.72 4.93 4.84
N ASP A 228 -20.03 4.82 4.76
CA ASP A 228 -20.82 3.90 5.58
C ASP A 228 -21.00 2.55 4.86
N LEU A 229 -21.68 1.60 5.52
CA LEU A 229 -21.92 0.28 4.93
C LEU A 229 -22.73 0.35 3.63
N THR A 230 -23.67 1.30 3.52
CA THR A 230 -24.52 1.47 2.33
C THR A 230 -23.68 1.89 1.14
N ALA A 231 -22.83 2.90 1.31
CA ALA A 231 -21.94 3.36 0.26
C ALA A 231 -20.84 2.33 -0.06
N ALA A 232 -20.34 1.57 0.93
CA ALA A 232 -19.40 0.48 0.68
C ALA A 232 -20.03 -0.65 -0.15
N ALA A 233 -21.33 -0.92 0.03
CA ALA A 233 -22.05 -1.90 -0.79
C ALA A 233 -22.10 -1.54 -2.28
N GLN A 234 -22.15 -0.25 -2.61
CA GLN A 234 -22.14 0.22 -4.00
C GLN A 234 -20.84 -0.13 -4.73
N LEU A 235 -19.75 -0.37 -4.00
CA LEU A 235 -18.47 -0.82 -4.54
C LEU A 235 -18.52 -2.27 -5.05
N LEU A 236 -19.50 -3.06 -4.59
CA LEU A 236 -19.77 -4.40 -5.09
C LEU A 236 -20.48 -4.37 -6.46
N GLN A 237 -21.01 -3.21 -6.88
CA GLN A 237 -21.71 -3.01 -8.15
C GLN A 237 -22.84 -4.01 -8.39
N GLY A 238 -23.53 -4.43 -7.33
CA GLY A 238 -24.62 -5.41 -7.40
C GLY A 238 -24.16 -6.86 -7.64
N SER A 239 -22.86 -7.15 -7.63
CA SER A 239 -22.32 -8.51 -7.81
C SER A 239 -22.53 -9.37 -6.58
N THR A 240 -23.20 -10.50 -6.75
CA THR A 240 -23.38 -11.50 -5.68
C THR A 240 -22.16 -12.41 -5.49
N THR A 241 -21.17 -12.31 -6.38
CA THR A 241 -19.94 -13.13 -6.34
C THR A 241 -18.71 -12.32 -5.92
N THR A 242 -18.89 -11.06 -5.51
CA THR A 242 -17.83 -10.18 -5.03
C THR A 242 -17.96 -9.96 -3.52
N ALA A 243 -16.85 -10.03 -2.79
CA ALA A 243 -16.77 -9.64 -1.39
C ALA A 243 -15.66 -8.61 -1.15
N ILE A 244 -15.87 -7.71 -0.19
CA ILE A 244 -14.83 -6.84 0.35
C ILE A 244 -14.31 -7.47 1.64
N LEU A 245 -12.98 -7.63 1.73
CA LEU A 245 -12.30 -7.99 2.97
C LEU A 245 -11.54 -6.78 3.48
N ASN A 246 -12.08 -6.14 4.52
CA ASN A 246 -11.51 -4.94 5.11
C ASN A 246 -10.80 -5.28 6.43
N PHE A 247 -9.48 -5.16 6.42
CA PHE A 247 -8.63 -5.49 7.56
C PHE A 247 -8.51 -4.29 8.51
N PHE A 248 -8.52 -4.54 9.82
CA PHE A 248 -8.22 -3.53 10.82
C PHE A 248 -7.47 -4.16 11.99
N SER A 249 -6.26 -3.67 12.29
CA SER A 249 -5.40 -4.25 13.32
C SER A 249 -5.28 -3.31 14.51
N THR A 250 -5.48 -3.87 15.70
CA THR A 250 -5.29 -3.22 16.99
C THR A 250 -4.23 -3.96 17.80
N ASN A 251 -3.90 -3.48 18.99
CA ASN A 251 -2.99 -4.22 19.88
C ASN A 251 -3.57 -5.56 20.34
N ALA A 252 -4.89 -5.65 20.49
CA ALA A 252 -5.54 -6.85 21.02
C ALA A 252 -5.90 -7.88 19.94
N ASN A 253 -6.41 -7.41 18.79
CA ASN A 253 -6.89 -8.28 17.71
C ASN A 253 -6.66 -7.65 16.35
N THR A 254 -6.60 -8.49 15.32
CA THR A 254 -6.82 -8.12 13.92
C THR A 254 -8.22 -8.57 13.50
N TYR A 255 -8.98 -7.63 12.97
CA TYR A 255 -10.35 -7.79 12.48
C TYR A 255 -10.36 -7.86 10.96
N ILE A 256 -11.21 -8.72 10.40
CA ILE A 256 -11.55 -8.71 8.98
C ILE A 256 -13.06 -8.52 8.89
N PHE A 257 -13.50 -7.36 8.42
CA PHE A 257 -14.89 -7.10 8.07
C PHE A 257 -15.15 -7.67 6.68
N ILE A 258 -16.13 -8.57 6.57
CA ILE A 258 -16.51 -9.22 5.32
C ILE A 258 -17.82 -8.62 4.85
N ILE A 259 -17.79 -7.90 3.73
CA ILE A 259 -18.97 -7.23 3.16
C ILE A 259 -19.33 -7.90 1.84
N ARG A 260 -20.57 -8.34 1.69
CA ARG A 260 -21.08 -9.03 0.50
C ARG A 260 -22.59 -8.86 0.37
N HIS A 261 -23.12 -9.12 -0.82
CA HIS A 261 -24.57 -9.25 -0.98
C HIS A 261 -25.08 -10.58 -0.41
N ASP A 262 -26.22 -10.55 0.26
CA ASP A 262 -26.98 -11.70 0.75
C ASP A 262 -28.41 -11.64 0.20
N LEU A 263 -28.71 -12.60 -0.68
CA LEU A 263 -30.00 -12.74 -1.37
C LEU A 263 -31.14 -13.18 -0.43
N ASN A 264 -30.83 -13.62 0.79
CA ASN A 264 -31.82 -14.12 1.75
C ASN A 264 -32.36 -13.05 2.71
N LEU A 265 -31.79 -11.83 2.71
CA LEU A 265 -32.24 -10.74 3.59
C LEU A 265 -33.45 -10.01 2.98
N PRO A 266 -34.54 -9.77 3.76
CA PRO A 266 -35.72 -9.07 3.27
C PRO A 266 -35.41 -7.61 2.90
N SER A 267 -36.01 -7.10 1.83
CA SER A 267 -35.86 -5.71 1.39
C SER A 267 -36.29 -4.73 2.48
N PRO A 268 -35.50 -3.66 2.78
CA PRO A 268 -35.96 -2.59 3.64
C PRO A 268 -37.21 -1.95 3.04
N LYS A 269 -38.34 -2.04 3.75
CA LYS A 269 -39.48 -1.14 3.48
C LYS A 269 -38.99 0.26 3.85
N LEU A 270 -38.86 1.15 2.85
CA LEU A 270 -38.26 2.49 2.90
C LEU A 270 -36.74 2.57 2.58
N GLY A 271 -36.38 2.32 1.32
CA GLY A 271 -35.37 3.12 0.61
C GLY A 271 -33.87 2.86 0.86
N GLY A 272 -33.49 1.81 1.59
CA GLY A 272 -32.11 1.31 1.60
C GLY A 272 -31.85 0.30 0.47
N GLU A 273 -30.66 0.32 -0.14
CA GLU A 273 -30.28 -0.69 -1.15
C GLU A 273 -30.20 -2.10 -0.53
N GLN A 274 -30.54 -3.10 -1.35
CA GLN A 274 -30.91 -4.46 -0.99
C GLN A 274 -29.81 -5.27 -0.29
N GLY A 275 -30.19 -6.11 0.68
CA GLY A 275 -29.51 -7.38 1.01
C GLY A 275 -27.98 -7.34 1.06
N VAL A 276 -27.39 -6.50 1.90
CA VAL A 276 -25.95 -6.48 2.16
C VAL A 276 -25.72 -7.01 3.56
N LYS A 277 -24.78 -7.95 3.70
CA LYS A 277 -24.37 -8.53 4.96
C LYS A 277 -22.96 -8.07 5.30
N ILE A 278 -22.75 -7.71 6.57
CA ILE A 278 -21.43 -7.51 7.15
C ILE A 278 -21.20 -8.58 8.22
N ASP A 279 -20.19 -9.42 8.00
CA ASP A 279 -19.71 -10.41 8.97
C ASP A 279 -18.35 -9.94 9.53
N LEU A 280 -17.93 -10.51 10.65
CA LEU A 280 -16.66 -10.17 11.32
C LEU A 280 -15.86 -11.44 11.63
N HIS A 281 -14.64 -11.52 11.11
CA HIS A 281 -13.66 -12.53 11.49
C HIS A 281 -12.61 -11.91 12.41
N ILE A 282 -12.32 -12.57 13.54
CA ILE A 282 -11.44 -12.03 14.59
C ILE A 282 -10.21 -12.92 14.75
N ILE A 283 -9.05 -12.31 14.63
CA ILE A 283 -7.75 -12.94 14.84
C ILE A 283 -7.14 -12.35 16.13
N PRO A 284 -7.08 -13.12 17.22
CA PRO A 284 -6.50 -12.62 18.46
C PRO A 284 -4.99 -12.46 18.32
N ASN A 285 -4.48 -11.31 18.76
CA ASN A 285 -3.05 -11.10 18.93
C ASN A 285 -2.59 -11.72 20.26
N SER A 286 -1.35 -12.20 20.30
CA SER A 286 -0.75 -12.67 21.55
C SER A 286 -0.34 -11.46 22.42
N SER A 287 -0.20 -11.68 23.73
CA SER A 287 0.30 -10.64 24.64
C SER A 287 1.71 -10.19 24.31
N ASP A 288 2.50 -11.07 23.69
CA ASP A 288 3.94 -10.92 23.54
C ASP A 288 4.30 -10.35 22.14
N GLU A 289 3.45 -10.60 21.15
CA GLU A 289 3.64 -10.13 19.78
C GLU A 289 2.29 -9.99 19.04
N THR A 290 2.07 -8.81 18.45
CA THR A 290 0.94 -8.56 17.55
C THR A 290 1.25 -9.05 16.14
N LEU A 291 0.23 -9.36 15.34
CA LEU A 291 0.41 -9.77 13.94
C LEU A 291 1.25 -8.76 13.15
N GLN A 292 1.03 -7.46 13.36
CA GLN A 292 1.75 -6.40 12.64
C GLN A 292 3.24 -6.35 13.04
N ASN A 293 3.56 -6.52 14.33
CA ASN A 293 4.95 -6.57 14.79
C ASN A 293 5.67 -7.82 14.26
N TRP A 294 4.97 -8.96 14.22
CA TRP A 294 5.49 -10.19 13.63
C TRP A 294 5.77 -10.02 12.14
N ILE A 295 4.82 -9.48 11.35
CA ILE A 295 5.04 -9.19 9.93
C ILE A 295 6.25 -8.27 9.75
N TRP A 296 6.36 -7.20 10.56
CA TRP A 296 7.50 -6.29 10.49
C TRP A 296 8.84 -7.01 10.61
N LYS A 297 8.97 -7.84 11.66
CA LYS A 297 10.20 -8.53 12.02
C LYS A 297 10.55 -9.68 11.06
N GLU A 298 9.55 -10.42 10.59
CA GLU A 298 9.79 -11.62 9.79
C GLU A 298 9.77 -11.35 8.26
N TRP A 299 9.09 -10.29 7.81
CA TRP A 299 8.92 -9.99 6.37
C TRP A 299 9.51 -8.65 5.92
N ILE A 300 9.38 -7.59 6.73
CA ILE A 300 9.61 -6.22 6.25
C ILE A 300 11.07 -5.78 6.40
N ALA A 301 11.62 -5.75 7.61
CA ALA A 301 12.90 -5.11 7.88
C ALA A 301 13.77 -5.83 8.92
N ASP A 302 15.09 -5.70 8.75
CA ASP A 302 16.10 -6.12 9.72
C ASP A 302 16.61 -4.92 10.53
N GLU A 303 16.83 -5.12 11.83
CA GLU A 303 17.55 -4.16 12.69
C GLU A 303 19.05 -4.30 12.44
N VAL A 304 19.70 -3.23 11.97
CA VAL A 304 21.14 -3.24 11.59
C VAL A 304 22.03 -2.46 12.54
N GLY A 305 21.44 -1.74 13.50
CA GLY A 305 22.18 -0.96 14.48
C GLY A 305 21.36 0.15 15.11
N LYS A 306 22.05 1.15 15.65
CA LYS A 306 21.46 2.38 16.19
C LYS A 306 22.18 3.60 15.63
N ASP A 307 21.46 4.71 15.46
CA ASP A 307 22.06 6.00 15.11
C ASP A 307 22.77 6.63 16.33
N GLU A 308 23.39 7.81 16.12
CA GLU A 308 24.12 8.54 17.16
C GLU A 308 23.23 8.97 18.33
N GLU A 309 21.92 9.05 18.11
CA GLU A 309 20.89 9.40 19.09
C GLU A 309 20.32 8.17 19.81
N GLY A 310 20.76 6.97 19.43
CA GLY A 310 20.35 5.70 20.01
C GLY A 310 19.05 5.11 19.44
N ASN A 311 18.49 5.69 18.37
CA ASN A 311 17.32 5.14 17.69
C ASN A 311 17.72 3.96 16.81
N LYS A 312 16.85 2.95 16.73
CA LYS A 312 17.09 1.76 15.90
C LYS A 312 17.10 2.10 14.42
N LEU A 313 18.11 1.58 13.72
CA LEU A 313 18.22 1.64 12.26
C LEU A 313 17.67 0.35 11.65
N TRP A 314 16.81 0.52 10.65
CA TRP A 314 16.13 -0.57 9.96
C TRP A 314 16.49 -0.55 8.48
N ILE A 315 16.73 -1.72 7.91
CA ILE A 315 16.93 -1.90 6.46
C ILE A 315 15.91 -2.93 5.96
N PRO A 316 15.23 -2.69 4.82
CA PRO A 316 14.33 -3.68 4.23
C PRO A 316 15.03 -5.03 4.00
N LYS A 317 14.39 -6.15 4.38
CA LYS A 317 14.96 -7.50 4.20
C LYS A 317 15.28 -7.82 2.74
N THR A 318 14.43 -7.31 1.84
CA THR A 318 14.59 -7.40 0.39
C THR A 318 15.89 -6.75 -0.11
N LYS A 319 16.44 -5.78 0.63
CA LYS A 319 17.72 -5.11 0.30
C LYS A 319 18.90 -5.69 1.06
N ASN A 320 18.70 -6.06 2.33
CA ASN A 320 19.78 -6.57 3.18
C ASN A 320 20.27 -7.97 2.75
N ASN A 321 19.36 -8.91 2.52
CA ASN A 321 19.71 -10.26 2.06
C ASN A 321 18.63 -10.83 1.12
N PRO A 322 18.54 -10.34 -0.13
CA PRO A 322 17.46 -10.67 -1.07
C PRO A 322 17.30 -12.18 -1.31
N GLN A 323 18.41 -12.91 -1.44
CA GLN A 323 18.36 -14.35 -1.69
C GLN A 323 17.83 -15.12 -0.48
N GLN A 324 18.26 -14.78 0.73
CA GLN A 324 17.76 -15.43 1.94
C GLN A 324 16.28 -15.11 2.15
N TRP A 325 15.89 -13.86 1.95
CA TRP A 325 14.50 -13.44 2.01
C TRP A 325 13.63 -14.22 1.01
N ALA A 326 14.06 -14.33 -0.25
CA ALA A 326 13.33 -15.05 -1.29
C ALA A 326 13.21 -16.56 -1.00
N ASN A 327 14.26 -17.17 -0.44
CA ASN A 327 14.22 -18.56 -0.02
C ASN A 327 13.28 -18.80 1.18
N ASN A 328 13.12 -17.80 2.06
CA ASN A 328 12.25 -17.89 3.23
C ASN A 328 10.79 -17.51 2.93
N ALA A 329 10.51 -16.86 1.80
CA ALA A 329 9.20 -16.32 1.50
C ALA A 329 8.06 -17.35 1.52
N PRO A 330 8.20 -18.55 0.93
CA PRO A 330 7.12 -19.56 1.00
C PRO A 330 6.75 -19.97 2.43
N ASN A 331 7.74 -20.07 3.33
CA ASN A 331 7.51 -20.42 4.73
C ASN A 331 6.76 -19.30 5.46
N PHE A 332 7.18 -18.05 5.26
CA PHE A 332 6.49 -16.89 5.83
C PHE A 332 5.03 -16.81 5.36
N LEU A 333 4.77 -16.98 4.06
CA LEU A 333 3.41 -16.93 3.50
C LEU A 333 2.52 -18.05 4.04
N THR A 334 3.09 -19.24 4.27
CA THR A 334 2.40 -20.36 4.92
C THR A 334 2.01 -20.00 6.34
N GLU A 335 2.95 -19.48 7.15
CA GLU A 335 2.66 -19.10 8.54
C GLU A 335 1.66 -17.94 8.61
N LEU A 336 1.74 -16.96 7.69
CA LEU A 336 0.78 -15.87 7.64
C LEU A 336 -0.63 -16.38 7.30
N SER A 337 -0.77 -17.30 6.33
CA SER A 337 -2.07 -17.93 6.02
C SER A 337 -2.69 -18.61 7.26
N GLN A 338 -1.87 -19.29 8.06
CA GLN A 338 -2.28 -19.91 9.32
C GLN A 338 -2.74 -18.87 10.34
N LYS A 339 -1.95 -17.81 10.56
CA LYS A 339 -2.30 -16.73 11.50
C LYS A 339 -3.59 -16.02 11.08
N LEU A 340 -3.81 -15.83 9.78
CA LEU A 340 -5.05 -15.25 9.24
C LEU A 340 -6.24 -16.21 9.29
N GLN A 341 -6.01 -17.50 9.55
CA GLN A 341 -7.02 -18.57 9.53
C GLN A 341 -7.77 -18.62 8.19
N LEU A 342 -7.02 -18.48 7.09
CA LEU A 342 -7.57 -18.23 5.76
C LEU A 342 -8.56 -19.32 5.31
N ASN A 343 -8.29 -20.58 5.60
CA ASN A 343 -9.19 -21.70 5.26
C ASN A 343 -10.53 -21.62 5.99
N HIS A 344 -10.52 -21.19 7.26
CA HIS A 344 -11.75 -20.98 8.01
C HIS A 344 -12.53 -19.79 7.45
N LEU A 345 -11.83 -18.68 7.17
CA LEU A 345 -12.43 -17.50 6.53
C LEU A 345 -13.14 -17.86 5.22
N ILE A 346 -12.49 -18.67 4.37
CA ILE A 346 -13.05 -19.12 3.09
C ILE A 346 -14.27 -20.03 3.29
N ALA A 347 -14.14 -21.04 4.16
CA ALA A 347 -15.19 -22.02 4.42
C ALA A 347 -16.46 -21.36 4.98
N GLU A 348 -16.30 -20.40 5.89
CA GLU A 348 -17.41 -19.78 6.62
C GLU A 348 -18.06 -18.62 5.84
N TYR A 349 -17.25 -17.75 5.22
CA TYR A 349 -17.76 -16.46 4.73
C TYR A 349 -17.73 -16.28 3.20
N LEU A 350 -16.91 -17.05 2.48
CA LEU A 350 -16.62 -16.78 1.05
C LEU A 350 -17.18 -17.84 0.09
N GLN A 351 -18.13 -18.66 0.54
CA GLN A 351 -18.80 -19.62 -0.34
C GLN A 351 -19.56 -18.89 -1.47
N GLY A 352 -19.29 -19.29 -2.72
CA GLY A 352 -19.88 -18.68 -3.93
C GLY A 352 -19.26 -17.35 -4.36
N ILE A 353 -18.25 -16.85 -3.64
CA ILE A 353 -17.48 -15.67 -4.01
C ILE A 353 -16.38 -16.08 -5.00
N THR A 354 -16.20 -15.30 -6.06
CA THR A 354 -15.13 -15.44 -7.06
C THR A 354 -14.17 -14.27 -7.04
N ASP A 355 -14.57 -13.16 -6.41
CA ASP A 355 -13.88 -11.89 -6.47
C ASP A 355 -13.68 -11.27 -5.11
N LEU A 356 -12.45 -10.88 -4.82
CA LEU A 356 -12.08 -10.23 -3.57
C LEU A 356 -11.55 -8.83 -3.83
N ILE A 357 -12.19 -7.87 -3.16
CA ILE A 357 -11.65 -6.53 -2.97
C ILE A 357 -10.98 -6.51 -1.61
N LEU A 358 -9.65 -6.52 -1.59
CA LEU A 358 -8.88 -6.45 -0.36
C LEU A 358 -8.62 -5.01 0.01
N ILE A 359 -8.93 -4.67 1.26
CA ILE A 359 -8.56 -3.41 1.87
C ILE A 359 -7.63 -3.72 3.06
N PRO A 360 -6.33 -3.93 2.81
CA PRO A 360 -5.39 -4.28 3.87
C PRO A 360 -5.27 -3.15 4.92
N HIS A 361 -4.51 -3.38 5.99
CA HIS A 361 -4.21 -2.35 6.98
C HIS A 361 -2.77 -2.51 7.46
N LEU A 362 -2.06 -1.38 7.55
CA LEU A 362 -0.64 -1.32 7.93
C LEU A 362 0.25 -2.24 7.06
N TYR A 363 1.05 -3.13 7.64
CA TYR A 363 2.01 -3.95 6.88
C TYR A 363 1.35 -5.03 6.02
N LEU A 364 0.04 -5.27 6.18
CA LEU A 364 -0.71 -6.16 5.29
C LEU A 364 -0.76 -5.64 3.84
N HIS A 365 -0.54 -4.34 3.63
CA HIS A 365 -0.41 -3.79 2.27
C HIS A 365 0.82 -4.31 1.52
N GLN A 366 1.79 -4.90 2.23
CA GLN A 366 3.02 -5.46 1.66
C GLN A 366 2.97 -6.98 1.53
N ILE A 367 1.78 -7.57 1.65
CA ILE A 367 1.57 -9.01 1.56
C ILE A 367 1.02 -9.36 0.17
N PRO A 368 1.63 -10.32 -0.53
CA PRO A 368 1.09 -10.82 -1.78
C PRO A 368 -0.03 -11.83 -1.50
N PHE A 369 -1.26 -11.36 -1.26
CA PHE A 369 -2.39 -12.24 -0.92
C PHE A 369 -2.64 -13.33 -1.97
N ILE A 370 -2.36 -13.04 -3.24
CA ILE A 370 -2.39 -13.99 -4.37
C ILE A 370 -1.57 -15.27 -4.10
N ALA A 371 -0.49 -15.17 -3.31
CA ALA A 371 0.44 -16.25 -3.01
C ALA A 371 0.28 -16.81 -1.58
N LEU A 372 -0.81 -16.53 -0.88
CA LEU A 372 -1.11 -17.17 0.40
C LEU A 372 -1.65 -18.59 0.16
N PRO A 373 -1.01 -19.65 0.68
CA PRO A 373 -1.48 -21.03 0.51
C PRO A 373 -2.80 -21.29 1.23
N ILE A 374 -3.67 -22.12 0.67
CA ILE A 374 -4.98 -22.50 1.25
C ILE A 374 -5.18 -24.02 1.45
N ASP A 375 -4.13 -24.83 1.29
CA ASP A 375 -4.14 -26.29 1.55
C ASP A 375 -2.72 -26.77 1.95
N PRO A 376 -2.51 -27.80 2.80
CA PRO A 376 -3.46 -28.75 3.43
C PRO A 376 -4.18 -28.20 4.70
N PRO A 377 -5.27 -28.85 5.17
CA PRO A 377 -6.08 -28.38 6.29
C PRO A 377 -5.29 -28.24 7.60
N GLN A 378 -5.51 -27.12 8.28
CA GLN A 378 -4.83 -26.77 9.53
C GLN A 378 -5.38 -27.58 10.71
N PRO A 379 -4.53 -28.15 11.60
CA PRO A 379 -4.99 -28.60 12.89
C PRO A 379 -5.43 -27.39 13.75
N PRO A 380 -6.48 -27.51 14.56
CA PRO A 380 -6.85 -26.46 15.50
C PRO A 380 -5.69 -26.19 16.45
N LEU A 381 -5.36 -24.91 16.65
CA LEU A 381 -4.34 -24.45 17.59
C LEU A 381 -4.51 -25.16 18.94
N SER A 382 -3.47 -25.89 19.35
CA SER A 382 -3.38 -26.45 20.70
C SER A 382 -3.49 -25.30 21.70
N LYS A 383 -4.49 -25.35 22.58
CA LYS A 383 -4.62 -24.42 23.71
C LYS A 383 -3.28 -24.33 24.45
N GLY A 384 -2.63 -23.17 24.36
CA GLY A 384 -1.43 -22.85 25.14
C GLY A 384 -1.73 -22.97 26.62
N GLY A 385 -0.78 -23.54 27.36
CA GLY A 385 -0.91 -23.96 28.73
C GLY A 385 -1.26 -22.83 29.70
N GLU A 386 -2.04 -23.21 30.71
CA GLU A 386 -2.27 -22.47 31.94
C GLU A 386 -0.96 -22.35 32.72
N GLU A 387 -0.49 -21.11 32.97
CA GLU A 387 0.16 -20.77 34.23
C GLU A 387 -0.54 -19.54 34.85
N THR A 388 -1.01 -19.77 36.07
CA THR A 388 -1.81 -18.93 36.98
C THR A 388 -1.02 -17.72 37.51
N ALA A 389 -1.56 -16.52 37.82
CA ALA A 389 -2.62 -16.15 38.79
C ALA A 389 -2.76 -14.58 38.85
N PRO A 390 -3.67 -13.96 39.66
CA PRO A 390 -5.08 -14.22 39.92
C PRO A 390 -5.99 -12.99 39.62
N LEU A 391 -7.15 -13.22 38.98
CA LEU A 391 -8.28 -12.29 38.99
C LEU A 391 -9.34 -12.78 39.98
N SER A 392 -9.69 -11.90 40.91
CA SER A 392 -10.69 -12.13 41.94
C SER A 392 -12.12 -12.18 41.36
N LYS A 393 -12.78 -13.29 41.70
CA LYS A 393 -14.21 -13.64 41.66
C LYS A 393 -15.26 -12.55 41.36
N GLY A 394 -16.07 -12.82 40.35
CA GLY A 394 -17.46 -12.38 40.20
C GLY A 394 -18.16 -13.23 39.14
N LYS A 395 -19.19 -14.00 39.51
CA LYS A 395 -19.88 -15.03 38.70
C LYS A 395 -20.73 -14.43 37.58
N ALA A 396 -20.72 -15.05 36.40
CA ALA A 396 -21.91 -15.24 35.55
C ALA A 396 -21.75 -16.48 34.65
N GLU A 397 -22.88 -17.08 34.27
CA GLU A 397 -23.13 -18.46 33.86
C GLU A 397 -22.55 -18.94 32.52
N GLN A 398 -22.50 -20.28 32.42
CA GLN A 398 -21.93 -21.12 31.36
C GLN A 398 -22.77 -21.12 30.06
N VAL A 399 -22.10 -21.01 28.91
CA VAL A 399 -22.60 -21.53 27.63
C VAL A 399 -21.95 -22.90 27.40
N THR A 400 -22.78 -23.91 27.16
CA THR A 400 -22.39 -25.31 27.01
C THR A 400 -22.04 -25.62 25.55
N LEU A 401 -20.82 -26.11 25.28
CA LEU A 401 -20.45 -26.73 24.00
C LEU A 401 -20.28 -28.24 24.20
N ALA A 402 -20.99 -29.01 23.37
CA ALA A 402 -21.11 -30.46 23.43
C ALA A 402 -19.81 -31.20 23.07
N LYS A 403 -19.62 -32.38 23.70
CA LYS A 403 -18.47 -33.29 23.56
C LYS A 403 -18.65 -34.30 22.41
N GLY A 404 -17.51 -34.70 21.82
CA GLY A 404 -17.27 -35.98 21.11
C GLY A 404 -16.31 -35.76 19.93
N THR A 405 -15.25 -36.54 19.65
CA THR A 405 -14.70 -37.80 20.17
C THR A 405 -13.22 -37.90 19.70
N GLU A 406 -12.45 -38.77 20.35
CA GLU A 406 -10.98 -38.86 20.38
C GLU A 406 -10.26 -39.45 19.15
N ASN A 407 -8.97 -39.09 19.07
CA ASN A 407 -7.78 -39.84 18.61
C ASN A 407 -7.72 -40.46 17.21
N SER A 408 -6.81 -39.92 16.38
CA SER A 408 -5.90 -40.71 15.54
C SER A 408 -4.64 -39.91 15.22
N GLN A 409 -3.48 -40.42 15.63
CA GLN A 409 -2.16 -39.99 15.14
C GLN A 409 -2.08 -40.32 13.64
N VAL A 410 -1.69 -39.35 12.80
CA VAL A 410 -1.45 -39.57 11.36
C VAL A 410 -0.11 -38.91 10.98
N PRO A 411 0.77 -39.59 10.22
CA PRO A 411 2.17 -39.24 10.02
C PRO A 411 2.37 -38.05 9.05
N LEU A 412 3.51 -37.35 9.20
CA LEU A 412 4.05 -36.42 8.20
C LEU A 412 4.23 -37.16 6.86
N ILE A 413 3.47 -36.79 5.84
CA ILE A 413 3.71 -37.20 4.47
C ILE A 413 4.56 -36.12 3.78
N LYS A 414 5.78 -36.49 3.37
CA LYS A 414 6.55 -35.79 2.33
C LYS A 414 5.92 -36.13 0.98
N GLY A 415 5.33 -35.15 0.29
CA GLY A 415 4.86 -35.28 -1.10
C GLY A 415 4.13 -34.02 -1.58
N ASP A 416 4.58 -33.48 -2.71
CA ASP A 416 4.03 -32.37 -3.54
C ASP A 416 3.74 -31.01 -2.87
N LEU A 417 4.64 -30.04 -3.07
CA LEU A 417 4.43 -28.60 -2.83
C LEU A 417 3.52 -27.95 -3.91
N GLY A 418 2.59 -28.70 -4.50
CA GLY A 418 1.55 -28.16 -5.38
C GLY A 418 0.36 -27.63 -4.57
N GLY A 419 0.60 -26.67 -3.69
CA GLY A 419 -0.47 -26.06 -2.88
C GLY A 419 -1.27 -25.06 -3.70
N SER A 420 -2.60 -25.16 -3.66
CA SER A 420 -3.47 -24.11 -4.19
C SER A 420 -3.24 -22.80 -3.40
N TYR A 421 -3.05 -21.69 -4.10
CA TYR A 421 -2.96 -20.37 -3.52
C TYR A 421 -4.32 -19.67 -3.53
N LEU A 422 -4.49 -18.66 -2.68
CA LEU A 422 -5.70 -17.83 -2.67
C LEU A 422 -5.99 -17.24 -4.07
N GLY A 423 -4.93 -16.86 -4.78
CA GLY A 423 -4.99 -16.38 -6.16
C GLY A 423 -5.27 -17.44 -7.21
N ASP A 424 -5.43 -18.71 -6.87
CA ASP A 424 -5.97 -19.73 -7.79
C ASP A 424 -7.49 -19.87 -7.64
N HIS A 425 -8.07 -19.35 -6.55
CA HIS A 425 -9.50 -19.43 -6.24
C HIS A 425 -10.26 -18.13 -6.43
N PHE A 426 -9.59 -16.98 -6.20
CA PHE A 426 -10.23 -15.68 -6.26
C PHE A 426 -9.46 -14.75 -7.19
N THR A 427 -10.18 -13.97 -8.00
CA THR A 427 -9.62 -12.77 -8.61
C THR A 427 -9.50 -11.69 -7.54
N ILE A 428 -8.29 -11.15 -7.36
CA ILE A 428 -7.96 -10.23 -6.26
C ILE A 428 -7.61 -8.85 -6.81
N ARG A 429 -8.23 -7.83 -6.24
CA ARG A 429 -7.81 -6.42 -6.39
C ARG A 429 -7.69 -5.75 -5.03
N TYR A 430 -6.84 -4.73 -4.97
CA TYR A 430 -6.51 -4.02 -3.74
C TYR A 430 -7.04 -2.58 -3.80
N ALA A 431 -7.36 -2.01 -2.64
CA ALA A 431 -7.47 -0.57 -2.49
C ALA A 431 -6.90 -0.13 -1.12
N PRO A 432 -6.39 1.11 -1.01
CA PRO A 432 -5.95 1.66 0.28
C PRO A 432 -7.11 1.79 1.29
N SER A 433 -8.29 2.19 0.81
CA SER A 433 -9.53 2.26 1.58
C SER A 433 -10.76 2.08 0.68
N CYS A 434 -11.94 1.82 1.25
CA CYS A 434 -13.18 1.77 0.47
C CYS A 434 -13.49 3.16 -0.12
N GLN A 435 -13.14 4.23 0.60
CA GLN A 435 -13.29 5.61 0.12
C GLN A 435 -12.45 5.87 -1.13
N VAL A 436 -11.18 5.47 -1.14
CA VAL A 436 -10.31 5.62 -2.33
C VAL A 436 -10.89 4.87 -3.53
N LEU A 437 -11.42 3.67 -3.29
CA LEU A 437 -12.08 2.90 -4.36
C LEU A 437 -13.35 3.61 -4.87
N GLN A 438 -14.15 4.19 -3.96
CA GLN A 438 -15.31 5.00 -4.31
C GLN A 438 -14.93 6.19 -5.18
N PHE A 439 -13.86 6.92 -4.83
CA PHE A 439 -13.32 8.01 -5.65
C PHE A 439 -13.01 7.55 -7.06
N CYS A 440 -12.36 6.40 -7.21
CA CYS A 440 -12.07 5.85 -8.53
C CYS A 440 -13.36 5.54 -9.32
N GLN A 441 -14.39 5.01 -8.65
CA GLN A 441 -15.65 4.56 -9.26
C GLN A 441 -16.56 5.69 -9.74
N VAL A 442 -16.57 6.83 -9.04
CA VAL A 442 -17.48 7.96 -9.36
C VAL A 442 -16.93 8.93 -10.41
N ARG A 443 -15.71 8.70 -10.93
CA ARG A 443 -15.11 9.52 -11.98
C ARG A 443 -15.90 9.45 -13.29
N ASP A 444 -15.95 10.56 -14.01
CA ASP A 444 -16.60 10.67 -15.32
C ASP A 444 -16.03 9.64 -16.32
N PRO A 445 -16.85 8.93 -17.10
CA PRO A 445 -16.37 7.94 -18.06
C PRO A 445 -15.28 8.49 -19.00
N ILE A 446 -14.27 7.67 -19.32
CA ILE A 446 -13.27 8.04 -20.33
C ILE A 446 -13.85 7.73 -21.72
N PRO A 447 -13.77 8.66 -22.69
CA PRO A 447 -14.21 8.39 -24.06
C PRO A 447 -13.39 7.28 -24.72
N GLU A 448 -14.08 6.36 -25.40
CA GLU A 448 -13.46 5.33 -26.26
C GLU A 448 -13.20 5.87 -27.67
N PRO A 449 -12.20 5.34 -28.42
CA PRO A 449 -11.31 4.25 -28.05
C PRO A 449 -10.15 4.71 -27.14
N LEU A 450 -9.74 3.86 -26.19
CA LEU A 450 -8.57 4.12 -25.34
C LEU A 450 -7.27 4.14 -26.14
N THR A 451 -6.42 5.14 -25.87
CA THR A 451 -5.08 5.25 -26.45
C THR A 451 -4.02 4.74 -25.49
N TYR A 452 -3.02 4.05 -26.04
CA TYR A 452 -1.90 3.48 -25.29
C TYR A 452 -0.65 4.35 -25.42
N GLY A 453 0.12 4.43 -24.34
CA GLY A 453 1.47 4.97 -24.30
C GLY A 453 2.41 4.04 -23.55
N LEU A 454 3.69 4.09 -23.90
CA LEU A 454 4.72 3.19 -23.39
C LEU A 454 6.03 3.96 -23.18
N VAL A 455 6.65 3.75 -22.01
CA VAL A 455 8.03 4.16 -21.75
C VAL A 455 8.83 2.91 -21.37
N ALA A 456 9.87 2.63 -22.13
CA ALA A 456 10.76 1.50 -21.89
C ALA A 456 12.22 1.93 -22.02
N GLY A 457 13.04 1.58 -21.02
CA GLY A 457 14.50 1.79 -21.11
C GLY A 457 14.97 3.18 -20.70
N ALA A 458 14.34 3.82 -19.72
CA ALA A 458 14.79 5.13 -19.21
C ALA A 458 16.16 5.08 -18.50
N SER A 459 16.74 3.88 -18.34
CA SER A 459 18.11 3.64 -17.88
C SER A 459 18.79 2.59 -18.78
N LEU A 460 20.10 2.46 -18.66
CA LEU A 460 20.91 1.54 -19.47
C LEU A 460 21.11 0.16 -18.81
N ASP A 461 20.58 -0.08 -17.62
CA ASP A 461 20.71 -1.34 -16.84
C ASP A 461 19.42 -2.20 -16.83
N VAL A 462 18.58 -2.02 -17.85
CA VAL A 462 17.34 -2.77 -18.08
C VAL A 462 17.39 -3.61 -19.38
N PRO A 463 18.15 -4.72 -19.40
CA PRO A 463 18.39 -5.56 -20.58
C PRO A 463 17.13 -6.04 -21.32
N TYR A 464 16.02 -6.24 -20.61
CA TYR A 464 14.78 -6.76 -21.21
C TYR A 464 13.79 -5.66 -21.63
N ALA A 465 14.17 -4.37 -21.52
CA ALA A 465 13.29 -3.25 -21.86
C ALA A 465 12.87 -3.23 -23.33
N GLN A 466 13.82 -3.57 -24.22
CA GLN A 466 13.54 -3.63 -25.65
C GLN A 466 12.59 -4.77 -25.99
N PHE A 467 12.84 -5.97 -25.43
CA PHE A 467 11.97 -7.13 -25.59
C PHE A 467 10.55 -6.82 -25.15
N GLN A 468 10.38 -6.38 -23.89
CA GLN A 468 9.07 -6.12 -23.31
C GLN A 468 8.37 -4.99 -24.09
N GLY A 469 9.08 -3.90 -24.38
CA GLY A 469 8.53 -2.76 -25.09
C GLY A 469 8.12 -3.09 -26.52
N ALA A 470 8.88 -3.91 -27.24
CA ALA A 470 8.54 -4.34 -28.60
C ALA A 470 7.31 -5.26 -28.62
N GLU A 471 7.25 -6.23 -27.72
CA GLU A 471 6.11 -7.16 -27.63
C GLU A 471 4.82 -6.44 -27.22
N ILE A 472 4.86 -5.56 -26.21
CA ILE A 472 3.68 -4.78 -25.79
C ILE A 472 3.24 -3.82 -26.90
N ALA A 473 4.17 -3.10 -27.53
CA ALA A 473 3.84 -2.20 -28.62
C ALA A 473 3.14 -2.93 -29.79
N LYS A 474 3.57 -4.16 -30.09
CA LYS A 474 2.95 -5.02 -31.10
C LYS A 474 1.56 -5.51 -30.66
N LEU A 475 1.43 -6.03 -29.45
CA LEU A 475 0.16 -6.56 -28.92
C LEU A 475 -0.95 -5.50 -28.82
N CYS A 476 -0.56 -4.27 -28.43
CA CYS A 476 -1.48 -3.15 -28.21
C CYS A 476 -1.53 -2.16 -29.38
N GLN A 477 -0.81 -2.42 -30.49
CA GLN A 477 -0.74 -1.56 -31.67
C GLN A 477 -0.33 -0.11 -31.34
N ILE A 478 0.65 0.05 -30.45
CA ILE A 478 1.12 1.36 -29.97
C ILE A 478 1.91 2.05 -31.10
N PRO A 479 1.53 3.27 -31.53
CA PRO A 479 2.26 3.97 -32.57
C PRO A 479 3.63 4.44 -32.06
N PRO A 480 4.64 4.59 -32.94
CA PRO A 480 5.96 5.06 -32.52
C PRO A 480 5.96 6.40 -31.78
N SER A 481 5.01 7.30 -32.08
CA SER A 481 4.86 8.59 -31.39
C SER A 481 4.50 8.46 -29.90
N ASN A 482 3.95 7.31 -29.49
CA ASN A 482 3.51 7.05 -28.13
C ASN A 482 4.42 6.04 -27.41
N HIS A 483 5.62 5.80 -27.95
CA HIS A 483 6.58 4.85 -27.40
C HIS A 483 7.93 5.53 -27.21
N LEU A 484 8.20 5.98 -25.97
CA LEU A 484 9.50 6.53 -25.60
C LEU A 484 10.48 5.39 -25.34
N LYS A 485 11.54 5.33 -26.15
CA LYS A 485 12.56 4.27 -26.10
C LYS A 485 13.89 4.81 -25.63
N GLY A 486 14.46 4.16 -24.61
CA GLY A 486 15.82 4.44 -24.19
C GLY A 486 15.99 5.78 -23.48
N ILE A 487 17.22 6.06 -23.07
CA ILE A 487 17.65 7.33 -22.48
C ILE A 487 17.55 8.52 -23.45
N GLU A 488 17.49 8.30 -24.75
CA GLU A 488 17.40 9.40 -25.73
C GLU A 488 16.02 10.04 -25.78
N GLN A 489 14.96 9.30 -25.45
CA GLN A 489 13.57 9.74 -25.60
C GLN A 489 12.83 9.89 -24.28
N ALA A 490 13.20 9.12 -23.25
CA ALA A 490 12.48 9.07 -21.97
C ALA A 490 12.86 10.22 -21.02
N THR A 491 12.86 11.47 -21.50
CA THR A 491 13.07 12.67 -20.64
C THR A 491 11.85 12.95 -19.77
N LYS A 492 12.02 13.65 -18.64
CA LYS A 492 10.93 14.06 -17.74
C LYS A 492 9.83 14.82 -18.49
N ALA A 493 10.23 15.71 -19.40
CA ALA A 493 9.29 16.50 -20.21
C ALA A 493 8.49 15.61 -21.17
N ALA A 494 9.16 14.72 -21.91
CA ALA A 494 8.50 13.80 -22.84
C ALA A 494 7.57 12.81 -22.09
N TYR A 495 8.02 12.33 -20.93
CA TYR A 495 7.25 11.47 -20.04
C TYR A 495 5.95 12.14 -19.60
N LYS A 496 6.06 13.36 -19.03
CA LYS A 496 4.90 14.16 -18.59
C LYS A 496 4.00 14.49 -19.77
N GLN A 497 4.54 14.82 -20.93
CA GLN A 497 3.73 15.09 -22.13
C GLN A 497 2.93 13.84 -22.57
N LEU A 498 3.59 12.68 -22.66
CA LEU A 498 2.95 11.47 -23.16
C LEU A 498 1.83 10.98 -22.24
N ILE A 499 2.04 10.98 -20.91
CA ILE A 499 1.02 10.52 -19.95
C ILE A 499 -0.25 11.38 -19.96
N HIS A 500 -0.15 12.66 -20.35
CA HIS A 500 -1.33 13.54 -20.52
C HIS A 500 -2.10 13.29 -21.84
N GLN A 501 -1.53 12.53 -22.78
CA GLN A 501 -2.10 12.29 -24.11
C GLN A 501 -2.71 10.90 -24.26
N VAL A 502 -2.50 10.01 -23.28
CA VAL A 502 -2.91 8.61 -23.36
C VAL A 502 -3.86 8.22 -22.22
N ASN A 503 -4.61 7.14 -22.43
CA ASN A 503 -5.51 6.61 -21.41
C ASN A 503 -4.92 5.40 -20.69
N ILE A 504 -4.06 4.64 -21.37
CA ILE A 504 -3.38 3.47 -20.79
C ILE A 504 -1.87 3.69 -20.93
N PHE A 505 -1.15 3.60 -19.82
CA PHE A 505 0.26 3.91 -19.80
C PHE A 505 1.10 2.78 -19.20
N HIS A 506 2.03 2.23 -19.98
CA HIS A 506 2.95 1.20 -19.52
C HIS A 506 4.33 1.78 -19.23
N VAL A 507 4.90 1.41 -18.10
CA VAL A 507 6.18 1.93 -17.62
C VAL A 507 7.11 0.76 -17.32
N TYR A 508 8.27 0.72 -17.97
CA TYR A 508 9.33 -0.26 -17.74
C TYR A 508 10.71 0.39 -17.64
N HIS A 509 11.11 0.65 -16.40
CA HIS A 509 12.44 1.11 -16.00
C HIS A 509 12.55 1.03 -14.48
N HIS A 510 13.63 1.54 -13.89
CA HIS A 510 13.75 1.58 -12.43
C HIS A 510 12.71 2.49 -11.79
N GLY A 511 12.18 1.99 -10.68
CA GLY A 511 11.44 2.75 -9.69
C GLY A 511 12.19 2.63 -8.38
N ASN A 512 12.07 3.65 -7.56
CA ASN A 512 12.86 3.77 -6.36
C ASN A 512 11.94 4.16 -5.21
N PHE A 513 12.06 3.41 -4.11
CA PHE A 513 11.34 3.69 -2.88
C PHE A 513 12.28 4.30 -1.84
N ASP A 514 11.80 5.30 -1.10
CA ASP A 514 12.52 5.90 0.02
C ASP A 514 11.82 5.56 1.34
N PHE A 515 12.49 4.72 2.14
CA PHE A 515 12.00 4.23 3.43
C PHE A 515 11.91 5.31 4.51
N GLY A 516 12.65 6.42 4.35
CA GLY A 516 12.64 7.53 5.29
C GLY A 516 11.60 8.59 4.92
N GLU A 517 11.56 8.97 3.65
CA GLU A 517 10.75 10.08 3.13
C GLU A 517 9.93 9.62 1.91
N PRO A 518 8.72 9.07 2.09
CA PRO A 518 7.95 8.44 1.01
C PRO A 518 7.69 9.33 -0.21
N LEU A 519 7.61 10.65 -0.02
CA LEU A 519 7.44 11.61 -1.11
C LEU A 519 8.64 11.68 -2.08
N ASN A 520 9.81 11.21 -1.66
CA ASN A 520 11.01 11.09 -2.50
C ASN A 520 11.04 9.78 -3.29
N ALA A 521 10.07 8.88 -3.11
CA ALA A 521 9.93 7.75 -4.02
C ALA A 521 9.85 8.27 -5.46
N SER A 522 10.51 7.63 -6.41
CA SER A 522 10.73 8.18 -7.74
C SER A 522 10.62 7.15 -8.86
N LEU A 523 10.32 7.67 -10.05
CA LEU A 523 10.40 7.00 -11.33
C LEU A 523 11.59 7.57 -12.11
N THR A 524 12.49 6.72 -12.59
CA THR A 524 13.67 7.17 -13.34
C THR A 524 13.28 7.70 -14.73
N ALA A 525 13.80 8.87 -15.09
CA ALA A 525 13.80 9.40 -16.45
C ALA A 525 15.24 9.75 -16.88
N ALA A 526 15.44 9.98 -18.17
CA ALA A 526 16.77 10.15 -18.77
C ALA A 526 17.57 11.35 -18.22
N ASP A 527 16.87 12.42 -17.87
CA ASP A 527 17.41 13.69 -17.37
C ASP A 527 17.11 13.93 -15.87
N GLY A 528 16.79 12.85 -15.15
CA GLY A 528 16.58 12.86 -13.70
C GLY A 528 15.34 12.10 -13.25
N ASP A 529 15.12 12.05 -11.95
CA ASP A 529 14.00 11.33 -11.35
C ASP A 529 12.71 12.17 -11.36
N ILE A 530 11.57 11.48 -11.48
CA ILE A 530 10.23 12.01 -11.29
C ILE A 530 9.72 11.51 -9.93
N THR A 531 9.68 12.38 -8.93
CA THR A 531 9.31 12.03 -7.55
C THR A 531 7.80 11.90 -7.36
N LEU A 532 7.37 11.21 -6.30
CA LEU A 532 5.98 11.12 -5.88
C LEU A 532 5.40 12.50 -5.57
N ALA A 533 6.20 13.38 -4.95
CA ALA A 533 5.82 14.78 -4.75
C ALA A 533 5.44 15.46 -6.07
N GLN A 534 6.24 15.30 -7.12
CA GLN A 534 5.96 15.83 -8.46
C GLN A 534 4.75 15.15 -9.10
N ILE A 535 4.61 13.83 -9.00
CA ILE A 535 3.44 13.12 -9.55
C ILE A 535 2.15 13.66 -8.95
N LEU A 536 2.11 13.94 -7.64
CA LEU A 536 0.93 14.49 -6.95
C LEU A 536 0.52 15.91 -7.43
N THR A 537 1.41 16.64 -8.13
CA THR A 537 1.07 17.91 -8.76
C THR A 537 0.36 17.73 -10.10
N TRP A 538 0.39 16.54 -10.70
CA TRP A 538 -0.20 16.27 -12.01
C TRP A 538 -1.73 16.14 -11.94
N ARG A 539 -2.40 16.34 -13.08
CA ARG A 539 -3.86 16.14 -13.24
C ARG A 539 -4.11 15.28 -14.47
N LEU A 540 -4.47 14.02 -14.25
CA LEU A 540 -4.63 13.00 -15.29
C LEU A 540 -6.08 12.44 -15.31
N PRO A 541 -7.13 13.27 -15.47
CA PRO A 541 -8.52 12.81 -15.43
C PRO A 541 -8.87 11.79 -16.53
N GLN A 542 -8.06 11.75 -17.60
CA GLN A 542 -8.22 10.83 -18.73
C GLN A 542 -7.37 9.55 -18.61
N LEU A 543 -6.57 9.40 -17.55
CA LEU A 543 -5.79 8.19 -17.33
C LEU A 543 -6.69 7.09 -16.77
N SER A 544 -6.96 6.07 -17.57
CA SER A 544 -7.61 4.86 -17.09
C SER A 544 -6.62 4.05 -16.26
N ASP A 545 -5.51 3.67 -16.90
CA ASP A 545 -4.65 2.60 -16.41
C ASP A 545 -3.19 3.04 -16.45
N ILE A 546 -2.45 2.70 -15.40
CA ILE A 546 -0.99 2.75 -15.43
C ILE A 546 -0.42 1.44 -14.94
N PHE A 547 0.47 0.85 -15.73
CA PHE A 547 1.18 -0.38 -15.39
C PHE A 547 2.63 -0.05 -15.05
N LEU A 548 2.94 -0.01 -13.76
CA LEU A 548 4.27 0.28 -13.24
C LEU A 548 5.06 -1.01 -13.11
N SER A 549 5.72 -1.43 -14.18
CA SER A 549 6.72 -2.50 -14.13
C SER A 549 8.06 -1.95 -13.65
N CYS A 550 8.02 -1.29 -12.50
CA CYS A 550 9.12 -0.64 -11.82
C CYS A 550 9.18 -1.16 -10.38
N CYS A 551 10.37 -1.40 -9.86
CA CYS A 551 10.58 -1.96 -8.52
C CYS A 551 9.94 -1.09 -7.42
N GLU A 552 9.35 -1.74 -6.42
CA GLU A 552 8.90 -1.14 -5.15
C GLU A 552 7.85 -0.02 -5.32
N THR A 553 7.15 0.04 -6.45
CA THR A 553 6.17 1.10 -6.74
C THR A 553 4.86 0.99 -5.95
N GLY A 554 4.58 -0.18 -5.36
CA GLY A 554 3.50 -0.42 -4.40
C GLY A 554 3.95 -0.39 -2.93
N LEU A 555 5.24 -0.13 -2.66
CA LEU A 555 5.80 -0.07 -1.32
C LEU A 555 5.55 1.33 -0.73
N GLY A 556 4.93 1.41 0.45
CA GLY A 556 4.56 2.67 1.11
C GLY A 556 4.84 2.62 2.62
N LEU A 557 6.04 2.17 2.99
CA LEU A 557 6.48 2.10 4.38
C LEU A 557 6.91 3.49 4.88
N SER A 558 6.66 3.80 6.15
CA SER A 558 7.18 5.03 6.76
C SER A 558 7.77 4.73 8.14
N LYS A 559 8.71 5.57 8.60
CA LYS A 559 9.33 5.47 9.94
C LYS A 559 8.31 5.58 11.09
N LYS A 560 7.13 6.15 10.83
CA LYS A 560 6.01 6.22 11.79
C LYS A 560 4.94 5.22 11.37
N LEU A 561 4.37 4.48 12.31
CA LEU A 561 3.23 3.61 12.02
C LEU A 561 2.01 4.50 11.74
N THR A 562 1.80 4.82 10.47
CA THR A 562 0.64 5.55 9.97
C THR A 562 -0.02 4.70 8.89
N ASP A 563 -1.34 4.82 8.78
CA ASP A 563 -2.13 4.12 7.77
C ASP A 563 -2.27 4.95 6.46
N ASP A 564 -1.37 5.92 6.28
CA ASP A 564 -1.26 6.74 5.09
C ASP A 564 -0.16 6.15 4.18
N ILE A 565 -0.58 5.32 3.23
CA ILE A 565 0.34 4.63 2.31
C ILE A 565 0.67 5.58 1.17
N PHE A 566 1.84 6.20 1.25
CA PHE A 566 2.42 6.97 0.15
C PHE A 566 3.35 6.06 -0.65
N ALA A 567 2.76 5.37 -1.63
CA ALA A 567 3.47 4.65 -2.68
C ALA A 567 3.24 5.36 -4.01
N ILE A 568 4.09 5.13 -5.01
CA ILE A 568 3.86 5.66 -6.37
C ILE A 568 2.48 5.22 -6.89
N ALA A 569 2.08 3.98 -6.61
CA ALA A 569 0.78 3.45 -7.00
C ALA A 569 -0.41 4.26 -6.44
N SER A 570 -0.41 4.58 -5.14
CA SER A 570 -1.48 5.38 -4.54
C SER A 570 -1.45 6.83 -5.02
N GLY A 571 -0.26 7.37 -5.33
CA GLY A 571 -0.09 8.66 -5.98
C GLY A 571 -0.79 8.75 -7.34
N PHE A 572 -0.70 7.72 -8.18
CA PHE A 572 -1.42 7.70 -9.46
C PHE A 572 -2.94 7.59 -9.30
N LEU A 573 -3.43 6.84 -8.31
CA LEU A 573 -4.85 6.85 -7.97
C LEU A 573 -5.32 8.26 -7.57
N CYS A 574 -4.50 8.99 -6.81
CA CYS A 574 -4.77 10.39 -6.46
C CYS A 574 -4.90 11.29 -7.67
N VAL A 575 -4.01 11.15 -8.65
CA VAL A 575 -3.95 12.08 -9.78
C VAL A 575 -4.80 11.72 -10.98
N GLY A 576 -5.64 10.69 -10.89
CA GLY A 576 -6.67 10.42 -11.89
C GLY A 576 -6.74 8.99 -12.41
N ALA A 577 -5.71 8.17 -12.17
CA ALA A 577 -5.72 6.76 -12.58
C ALA A 577 -6.87 6.00 -11.89
N ARG A 578 -7.59 5.16 -12.64
CA ARG A 578 -8.63 4.27 -12.11
C ARG A 578 -8.11 2.91 -11.70
N THR A 579 -7.08 2.44 -12.41
CA THR A 579 -6.40 1.19 -12.14
C THR A 579 -4.90 1.44 -12.18
N VAL A 580 -4.20 0.97 -11.14
CA VAL A 580 -2.74 1.03 -11.07
C VAL A 580 -2.21 -0.36 -10.83
N PHE A 581 -1.29 -0.81 -11.68
CA PHE A 581 -0.48 -1.99 -11.42
C PHE A 581 0.86 -1.54 -10.87
N GLY A 582 1.33 -2.20 -9.81
CA GLY A 582 2.63 -1.91 -9.21
C GLY A 582 3.22 -3.15 -8.54
N THR A 583 4.47 -3.04 -8.08
CA THR A 583 5.21 -4.13 -7.46
C THR A 583 5.46 -3.90 -5.96
N LEU A 584 5.33 -4.95 -5.15
CA LEU A 584 5.58 -4.90 -3.70
C LEU A 584 7.08 -4.94 -3.35
N TRP A 585 7.92 -5.48 -4.23
CA TRP A 585 9.38 -5.57 -4.06
C TRP A 585 10.10 -5.44 -5.42
N SER A 586 11.44 -5.43 -5.39
CA SER A 586 12.25 -5.50 -6.61
C SER A 586 12.16 -6.89 -7.24
N VAL A 587 11.55 -6.98 -8.41
CA VAL A 587 11.31 -8.25 -9.14
C VAL A 587 12.48 -8.52 -10.08
N GLU A 588 12.83 -9.80 -10.26
CA GLU A 588 13.83 -10.20 -11.25
C GLU A 588 13.37 -9.79 -12.67
N GLN A 589 14.28 -9.21 -13.44
CA GLN A 589 13.91 -8.43 -14.64
C GLN A 589 13.26 -9.28 -15.75
N LEU A 590 13.69 -10.51 -15.96
CA LEU A 590 13.11 -11.40 -16.98
C LEU A 590 11.69 -11.83 -16.59
N SER A 591 11.48 -12.25 -15.34
CA SER A 591 10.15 -12.60 -14.84
C SER A 591 9.16 -11.43 -14.94
N ALA A 592 9.61 -10.21 -14.61
CA ALA A 592 8.82 -8.99 -14.77
C ALA A 592 8.49 -8.68 -16.25
N ALA A 593 9.45 -8.88 -17.15
CA ALA A 593 9.26 -8.72 -18.59
C ALA A 593 8.17 -9.68 -19.10
N LEU A 594 8.29 -10.97 -18.77
CA LEU A 594 7.37 -12.02 -19.21
C LEU A 594 5.95 -11.82 -18.67
N ILE A 595 5.77 -11.53 -17.38
CA ILE A 595 4.42 -11.27 -16.80
C ILE A 595 3.70 -10.15 -17.54
N CYS A 596 4.38 -9.05 -17.86
CA CYS A 596 3.74 -7.94 -18.56
C CYS A 596 3.32 -8.35 -19.97
N VAL A 597 4.18 -9.08 -20.70
CA VAL A 597 3.84 -9.58 -22.05
C VAL A 597 2.66 -10.55 -21.99
N LEU A 598 2.66 -11.48 -21.03
CA LEU A 598 1.54 -12.41 -20.80
C LEU A 598 0.24 -11.68 -20.44
N TYR A 599 0.32 -10.65 -19.60
CA TYR A 599 -0.82 -9.80 -19.24
C TYR A 599 -1.43 -9.12 -20.46
N TYR A 600 -0.64 -8.40 -21.27
CA TYR A 600 -1.18 -7.72 -22.45
C TYR A 600 -1.63 -8.69 -23.53
N ARG A 601 -1.03 -9.87 -23.62
CA ARG A 601 -1.48 -10.94 -24.50
C ARG A 601 -2.88 -11.42 -24.11
N ASP A 602 -3.15 -11.66 -22.83
CA ASP A 602 -4.49 -12.00 -22.35
C ASP A 602 -5.48 -10.85 -22.60
N ARG A 603 -5.12 -9.61 -22.25
CA ARG A 603 -5.96 -8.42 -22.51
C ARG A 603 -6.34 -8.28 -23.98
N SER A 604 -5.40 -8.54 -24.89
CA SER A 604 -5.61 -8.45 -26.33
C SER A 604 -6.50 -9.58 -26.86
N LYS A 605 -6.33 -10.81 -26.36
CA LYS A 605 -7.13 -11.98 -26.79
C LYS A 605 -8.51 -12.05 -26.14
N ASN A 606 -8.63 -11.58 -24.90
CA ASN A 606 -9.81 -11.74 -24.04
C ASN A 606 -10.25 -10.38 -23.49
N PRO A 607 -10.82 -9.47 -24.32
CA PRO A 607 -11.17 -8.11 -23.90
C PRO A 607 -12.24 -8.05 -22.80
N HIS A 608 -13.01 -9.13 -22.62
CA HIS A 608 -14.04 -9.27 -21.57
C HIS A 608 -13.48 -9.65 -20.20
N HIS A 609 -12.25 -10.15 -20.11
CA HIS A 609 -11.63 -10.40 -18.81
C HIS A 609 -11.50 -9.08 -18.05
N ARG A 610 -11.59 -9.13 -16.72
CA ARG A 610 -11.20 -7.99 -15.90
C ARG A 610 -9.68 -7.85 -15.89
N LYS A 611 -9.17 -6.68 -15.55
CA LYS A 611 -7.73 -6.43 -15.61
C LYS A 611 -7.01 -7.18 -14.49
N ALA A 612 -7.60 -7.22 -13.29
CA ALA A 612 -7.12 -8.06 -12.19
C ALA A 612 -7.08 -9.56 -12.58
N GLN A 613 -8.10 -10.02 -13.32
CA GLN A 613 -8.16 -11.40 -13.82
C GLN A 613 -7.06 -11.69 -14.85
N SER A 614 -6.81 -10.78 -15.79
CA SER A 614 -5.71 -10.93 -16.76
C SER A 614 -4.34 -10.97 -16.08
N LEU A 615 -4.14 -10.19 -15.01
CA LEU A 615 -2.91 -10.25 -14.22
C LEU A 615 -2.76 -11.61 -13.51
N GLN A 616 -3.83 -12.08 -12.87
CA GLN A 616 -3.87 -13.39 -12.21
C GLN A 616 -3.55 -14.53 -13.19
N ILE A 617 -4.11 -14.49 -14.40
CA ILE A 617 -3.80 -15.45 -15.47
C ILE A 617 -2.31 -15.38 -15.84
N ALA A 618 -1.76 -14.19 -16.04
CA ALA A 618 -0.33 -14.02 -16.35
C ALA A 618 0.58 -14.55 -15.23
N GLN A 619 0.19 -14.35 -13.97
CA GLN A 619 0.93 -14.85 -12.79
C GLN A 619 0.90 -16.38 -12.71
N SER A 620 -0.27 -17.00 -12.87
CA SER A 620 -0.40 -18.48 -12.89
C SER A 620 0.36 -19.08 -14.08
N GLN A 621 0.26 -18.47 -15.26
CA GLN A 621 1.01 -18.90 -16.44
C GLN A 621 2.52 -18.85 -16.19
N LEU A 622 3.08 -17.72 -15.73
CA LEU A 622 4.52 -17.62 -15.50
C LEU A 622 5.00 -18.66 -14.46
N ARG A 623 4.26 -18.81 -13.37
CA ARG A 623 4.54 -19.82 -12.32
C ARG A 623 4.60 -21.23 -12.91
N GLU A 624 3.78 -21.49 -13.92
CA GLU A 624 3.61 -22.82 -14.50
C GLU A 624 4.43 -23.09 -15.77
N MET A 625 5.02 -22.07 -16.39
CA MET A 625 5.85 -22.25 -17.57
C MET A 625 7.16 -22.97 -17.22
N SER A 626 7.52 -23.95 -18.05
CA SER A 626 8.85 -24.54 -18.07
C SER A 626 9.82 -23.68 -18.88
N GLY A 627 11.11 -23.85 -18.62
CA GLY A 627 12.16 -23.20 -19.40
C GLY A 627 12.06 -23.48 -20.90
N ALA A 628 11.73 -24.72 -21.28
CA ALA A 628 11.58 -25.12 -22.67
C ALA A 628 10.37 -24.44 -23.36
N GLU A 629 9.28 -24.18 -22.63
CA GLU A 629 8.15 -23.42 -23.15
C GLU A 629 8.50 -21.94 -23.33
N ILE A 630 9.29 -21.37 -22.40
CA ILE A 630 9.80 -19.99 -22.52
C ILE A 630 10.73 -19.88 -23.73
N GLU A 631 11.64 -20.82 -23.93
CA GLU A 631 12.54 -20.87 -25.10
C GLU A 631 11.73 -20.96 -26.40
N ALA A 632 10.77 -21.89 -26.47
CA ALA A 632 9.96 -22.10 -27.66
C ALA A 632 9.09 -20.88 -28.02
N GLU A 633 8.60 -20.14 -27.03
CA GLU A 633 7.70 -19.00 -27.26
C GLU A 633 8.43 -17.66 -27.41
N PHE A 634 9.53 -17.46 -26.66
CA PHE A 634 10.19 -16.16 -26.51
C PHE A 634 11.68 -16.18 -26.83
N GLY A 635 12.30 -17.35 -27.04
CA GLY A 635 13.75 -17.52 -27.18
C GLY A 635 14.36 -16.59 -28.21
N ASP A 636 13.91 -16.66 -29.46
CA ASP A 636 14.40 -15.80 -30.54
C ASP A 636 14.28 -14.30 -30.20
N ALA A 637 13.15 -13.87 -29.64
CA ALA A 637 12.91 -12.47 -29.32
C ALA A 637 13.78 -11.98 -28.15
N LEU A 638 13.99 -12.83 -27.14
CA LEU A 638 14.84 -12.55 -25.98
C LEU A 638 16.31 -12.49 -26.38
N GLU A 639 16.81 -13.48 -27.13
CA GLU A 639 18.19 -13.54 -27.59
C GLU A 639 18.55 -12.33 -28.47
N ASN A 640 17.68 -12.01 -29.46
CA ASN A 640 17.88 -10.84 -30.30
C ASN A 640 17.89 -9.54 -29.49
N SER A 641 16.97 -9.39 -28.53
CA SER A 641 16.90 -8.19 -27.69
C SER A 641 18.11 -8.04 -26.77
N ILE A 642 18.64 -9.14 -26.21
CA ILE A 642 19.89 -9.12 -25.43
C ILE A 642 21.06 -8.69 -26.32
N GLN A 643 21.14 -9.22 -27.54
CA GLN A 643 22.22 -8.85 -28.46
C GLN A 643 22.15 -7.38 -28.87
N ASP A 644 20.95 -6.86 -29.13
CA ASP A 644 20.71 -5.45 -29.43
C ASP A 644 21.05 -4.55 -28.23
N TYR A 645 20.69 -4.96 -27.02
CA TYR A 645 21.08 -4.28 -25.79
C TYR A 645 22.61 -4.20 -25.62
N ILE A 646 23.32 -5.32 -25.82
CA ILE A 646 24.79 -5.36 -25.76
C ILE A 646 25.42 -4.45 -26.81
N ASN A 647 24.84 -4.40 -28.02
CA ASN A 647 25.29 -3.51 -29.09
C ASN A 647 25.08 -2.03 -28.72
N GLN A 648 23.92 -1.67 -28.17
CA GLN A 648 23.63 -0.31 -27.71
C GLN A 648 24.56 0.13 -26.58
N LEU A 649 24.79 -0.72 -25.58
CA LEU A 649 25.74 -0.43 -24.50
C LEU A 649 27.16 -0.19 -25.04
N ARG A 650 27.59 -0.98 -26.03
CA ARG A 650 28.88 -0.77 -26.69
C ARG A 650 28.94 0.57 -27.40
N ASP A 651 27.93 0.89 -28.21
CA ASP A 651 27.92 2.11 -29.00
C ASP A 651 27.83 3.35 -28.08
N TYR A 652 27.05 3.26 -27.00
CA TYR A 652 27.02 4.26 -25.93
C TYR A 652 28.38 4.45 -25.26
N THR A 653 29.04 3.35 -24.84
CA THR A 653 30.38 3.38 -24.24
C THR A 653 31.40 4.04 -25.16
N LEU A 654 31.33 3.76 -26.46
CA LEU A 654 32.22 4.35 -27.47
C LEU A 654 31.98 5.85 -27.67
N SER A 655 30.74 6.32 -27.50
CA SER A 655 30.37 7.74 -27.62
C SER A 655 30.91 8.62 -26.48
N LEU A 656 31.20 8.04 -25.31
CA LEU A 656 31.69 8.76 -24.15
C LEU A 656 33.20 9.07 -24.25
N PRO A 657 33.69 10.23 -23.78
CA PRO A 657 35.11 10.57 -23.85
C PRO A 657 35.99 9.59 -23.05
N GLU A 658 37.18 9.29 -23.58
CA GLU A 658 38.16 8.43 -22.90
C GLU A 658 38.60 9.02 -21.54
N GLY A 659 38.83 8.15 -20.57
CA GLY A 659 39.27 8.53 -19.22
C GLY A 659 38.18 9.16 -18.34
N THR A 660 36.92 9.15 -18.76
CA THR A 660 35.79 9.62 -17.94
C THR A 660 35.23 8.48 -17.08
N ALA A 661 34.82 8.80 -15.84
CA ALA A 661 34.12 7.86 -14.97
C ALA A 661 32.82 7.31 -15.61
N ALA A 662 32.19 8.13 -16.47
CA ALA A 662 31.05 7.73 -17.30
C ALA A 662 31.37 6.52 -18.17
N ARG A 663 32.47 6.60 -18.91
CA ARG A 663 32.93 5.55 -19.82
C ARG A 663 33.38 4.31 -19.07
N GLU A 664 34.05 4.47 -17.92
CA GLU A 664 34.45 3.35 -17.07
C GLU A 664 33.24 2.59 -16.52
N SER A 665 32.22 3.30 -16.03
CA SER A 665 30.95 2.69 -15.62
C SER A 665 30.27 1.98 -16.79
N ALA A 666 30.23 2.62 -17.97
CA ALA A 666 29.63 2.05 -19.16
C ALA A 666 30.32 0.77 -19.66
N GLN A 667 31.65 0.78 -19.64
CA GLN A 667 32.47 -0.37 -19.97
C GLN A 667 32.23 -1.51 -18.96
N THR A 668 32.13 -1.19 -17.67
CA THR A 668 31.84 -2.18 -16.62
C THR A 668 30.50 -2.86 -16.89
N ALA A 669 29.43 -2.10 -17.13
CA ALA A 669 28.11 -2.66 -17.43
C ALA A 669 28.12 -3.54 -18.70
N LEU A 670 28.85 -3.14 -19.74
CA LEU A 670 29.04 -3.94 -20.96
C LEU A 670 29.78 -5.25 -20.67
N ASP A 671 30.82 -5.22 -19.84
CA ASP A 671 31.59 -6.41 -19.46
C ASP A 671 30.75 -7.34 -18.57
N GLU A 672 29.98 -6.81 -17.63
CA GLU A 672 29.03 -7.56 -16.81
C GLU A 672 27.96 -8.25 -17.67
N ALA A 673 27.40 -7.55 -18.66
CA ALA A 673 26.38 -8.09 -19.56
C ALA A 673 26.91 -9.29 -20.38
N LYS A 674 28.17 -9.21 -20.86
CA LYS A 674 28.79 -10.24 -21.70
C LYS A 674 29.39 -11.40 -20.90
N ASN A 675 30.01 -11.11 -19.77
CA ASN A 675 30.87 -12.07 -19.07
C ASN A 675 30.34 -12.47 -17.68
N GLY A 676 29.32 -11.78 -17.18
CA GLY A 676 28.86 -11.91 -15.80
C GLY A 676 29.71 -11.09 -14.83
N LYS A 677 29.41 -11.20 -13.53
CA LYS A 677 30.10 -10.45 -12.47
C LYS A 677 30.26 -11.24 -11.19
N TYR A 678 31.13 -10.77 -10.29
CA TYR A 678 31.18 -11.25 -8.92
C TYR A 678 30.55 -10.21 -8.00
N ASP A 679 29.56 -10.64 -7.23
CA ASP A 679 28.90 -9.83 -6.21
C ASP A 679 28.96 -10.55 -4.87
N ASN A 680 29.54 -9.90 -3.86
CA ASN A 680 29.74 -10.46 -2.51
C ASN A 680 30.33 -11.88 -2.48
N GLY A 681 31.28 -12.16 -3.38
CA GLY A 681 31.94 -13.47 -3.50
C GLY A 681 31.14 -14.55 -4.24
N LYS A 682 29.98 -14.21 -4.83
CA LYS A 682 29.18 -15.10 -5.67
C LYS A 682 29.25 -14.65 -7.13
N PHE A 683 29.42 -15.61 -8.04
CA PHE A 683 29.39 -15.34 -9.48
C PHE A 683 27.93 -15.23 -9.97
N GLN A 684 27.64 -14.12 -10.64
CA GLN A 684 26.43 -13.88 -11.40
C GLN A 684 26.76 -14.11 -12.88
N PRO A 685 26.04 -14.98 -13.59
CA PRO A 685 26.31 -15.27 -15.00
C PRO A 685 26.05 -14.07 -15.91
N SER A 686 26.58 -14.13 -17.15
CA SER A 686 26.22 -13.18 -18.22
C SER A 686 24.73 -13.26 -18.55
N LEU A 687 24.20 -12.28 -19.29
CA LEU A 687 22.79 -12.28 -19.68
C LEU A 687 22.41 -13.54 -20.48
N GLU A 688 23.25 -13.92 -21.44
CA GLU A 688 23.05 -15.12 -22.26
C GLU A 688 23.12 -16.40 -21.42
N ALA A 689 24.10 -16.51 -20.53
CA ALA A 689 24.25 -17.69 -19.67
C ALA A 689 23.10 -17.80 -18.64
N ASN A 690 22.62 -16.67 -18.13
CA ASN A 690 21.44 -16.63 -17.26
C ASN A 690 20.20 -17.09 -18.03
N LEU A 691 19.96 -16.55 -19.23
CA LEU A 691 18.84 -16.93 -20.07
C LEU A 691 18.85 -18.43 -20.41
N PHE A 692 20.01 -18.98 -20.79
CA PHE A 692 20.16 -20.42 -21.02
C PHE A 692 19.85 -21.25 -19.77
N SER A 693 20.26 -20.78 -18.59
CA SER A 693 19.94 -21.45 -17.32
C SER A 693 18.43 -21.49 -17.04
N VAL A 694 17.69 -20.46 -17.47
CA VAL A 694 16.23 -20.40 -17.40
C VAL A 694 15.60 -21.43 -18.35
N PHE A 695 16.08 -21.52 -19.59
CA PHE A 695 15.54 -22.45 -20.61
C PHE A 695 15.65 -23.92 -20.22
N VAL A 696 16.71 -24.31 -19.51
CA VAL A 696 16.90 -25.70 -19.07
C VAL A 696 16.19 -26.03 -17.75
N HIS A 697 15.64 -25.05 -17.04
CA HIS A 697 15.01 -25.25 -15.74
C HIS A 697 13.55 -25.73 -15.89
N PRO A 698 13.09 -26.73 -15.11
CA PRO A 698 11.74 -27.28 -15.27
C PRO A 698 10.62 -26.30 -14.91
N ARG A 699 10.83 -25.44 -13.90
CA ARG A 699 9.92 -24.35 -13.50
C ARG A 699 10.72 -23.15 -12.97
N PRO A 700 11.36 -22.34 -13.84
CA PRO A 700 12.30 -21.29 -13.42
C PRO A 700 11.69 -20.23 -12.49
N PHE A 701 10.37 -20.04 -12.59
CA PHE A 701 9.65 -18.99 -11.85
C PHE A 701 8.59 -19.53 -10.89
N GLU A 702 8.73 -20.77 -10.41
CA GLU A 702 7.77 -21.38 -9.48
C GLU A 702 7.65 -20.58 -8.16
N ASN A 703 8.78 -20.08 -7.65
CA ASN A 703 8.81 -19.34 -6.39
C ASN A 703 7.96 -18.06 -6.48
N PRO A 704 7.07 -17.78 -5.51
CA PRO A 704 6.22 -16.59 -5.49
C PRO A 704 6.96 -15.25 -5.62
N THR A 705 8.26 -15.17 -5.29
CA THR A 705 9.04 -13.94 -5.45
C THR A 705 9.14 -13.43 -6.89
N TYR A 706 8.95 -14.31 -7.88
CA TYR A 706 9.02 -13.96 -9.31
C TYR A 706 7.72 -13.38 -9.86
N TRP A 707 6.57 -13.74 -9.28
CA TRP A 707 5.27 -13.43 -9.88
C TRP A 707 4.29 -12.71 -8.95
N ALA A 708 4.37 -12.96 -7.64
CA ALA A 708 3.37 -12.50 -6.69
C ALA A 708 3.52 -11.02 -6.29
N ALA A 709 4.60 -10.37 -6.73
CA ALA A 709 4.87 -8.96 -6.43
C ALA A 709 3.86 -8.01 -7.08
N PHE A 710 3.34 -8.38 -8.25
CA PHE A 710 2.45 -7.54 -9.03
C PHE A 710 1.06 -7.49 -8.38
N THR A 711 0.59 -6.28 -8.12
CA THR A 711 -0.73 -6.01 -7.54
C THR A 711 -1.56 -5.16 -8.47
N CYS A 712 -2.87 -5.37 -8.48
CA CYS A 712 -3.84 -4.54 -9.19
C CYS A 712 -4.61 -3.69 -8.18
N GLN A 713 -4.45 -2.37 -8.22
CA GLN A 713 -5.09 -1.42 -7.31
C GLN A 713 -6.18 -0.62 -8.02
N GLY A 714 -7.28 -0.32 -7.31
CA GLY A 714 -8.41 0.46 -7.84
C GLY A 714 -9.49 -0.40 -8.50
N LEU A 715 -10.06 0.05 -9.62
CA LEU A 715 -11.25 -0.57 -10.26
C LEU A 715 -10.97 -1.83 -11.09
N GLY A 716 -9.72 -2.31 -11.10
CA GLY A 716 -9.23 -3.31 -12.06
C GLY A 716 -10.00 -4.62 -12.16
#